data_AF-A0A8I2YXP1-F1
#
_entry.id   AF-A0A8I2YXP1-F1
#
_cell.length_a   1.000
_cell.length_b   1.000
_cell.length_c   1.000
_cell.angle_alpha   90.00
_cell.angle_beta   90.00
_cell.angle_gamma   90.00
#
_symmetry.space_group_name_H-M   'P 1'
#
loop_
_entity.id
_entity.type
_entity.pdbx_description
1 polymer ?
#
loop_
_entity_poly.entity_id
_entity_poly.type
_entity_poly.pdbx_seq_one_letter_code
_entity_poly.pdbx_strand_id
1 'polypeptide(L)'
;MDLIVEDLRPYLSARNYDLIIGHSLGGVTVMSFFPHLSQSHPTAIVLVDPPLQQGAERIAVKDAIFSASCINIKDASAYLAENPLWAVKDTIYRELGTRLADPEAVHGIYKRNQPWNFLHHFEKTSTEWKVTVLISDPAIQQTCFIDDLQPFPHVRPVHVPNAGHWIQYEFPEIVVEEALKTSYVLLFGFRLISREIHHYSSPSTISDPAPSYSMSNSSPSSPRYAQQSTMQEDKTPEQPKALPWHHPARWLNGSQLVTRSEVDVLLFSTAVKLLLFPSYHSTDFEVHRNWLAITYSLPISQWYYDTTSQWTLDYPPFFAYFEKLLSIPASFIDPQIVDLHNLNYDAWSVVVYQRSTVILSEIVLGTALLRFIRGAVDPSWQRVLSASLFLHPGFLIIDHIHFQYNGFMFGILLWSILMAREGRKLASGLLFAVLLNFKHIYMYLAPAYFVYLLRSHCMSPSGEILPTKFISLANAVILVFGASLGPFILIGQLPQLVSRLFPFTRGLNHAYWAPNAWALVTVMDRALLQLARRFDAGFVVNQQGVVSTSRGLVGDTTFAVLPTVKPIHTFAITIAFQVMFLVKLWRTPNYKSFLTALTLCGYTSYMFGWHVHEKAILLVLVPLSLLAADDYAHFKTYMIASVSGIFSLFPLLFTPSETLVKIVYSLIWGLMVLRPLQKQVYE
;
A
#
# COMPACT_ATOMS: atom_id res chain seq x y z
N MET A 1 8.89 25.76 34.33
CA MET A 1 8.57 24.45 33.73
C MET A 1 7.28 23.91 34.34
N ASP A 2 7.02 24.19 35.61
CA ASP A 2 5.84 23.73 36.37
C ASP A 2 4.49 23.93 35.67
N LEU A 3 4.26 25.08 35.01
CA LEU A 3 3.02 25.31 34.25
C LEU A 3 2.86 24.36 33.05
N ILE A 4 3.97 24.06 32.34
CA ILE A 4 3.96 23.08 31.25
C ILE A 4 3.67 21.69 31.82
N VAL A 5 4.24 21.38 32.98
CA VAL A 5 3.97 20.11 33.66
C VAL A 5 2.51 19.99 34.09
N GLU A 6 1.94 21.05 34.66
CA GLU A 6 0.54 21.08 35.08
C GLU A 6 -0.42 20.89 33.90
N ASP A 7 -0.18 21.58 32.79
CA ASP A 7 -1.01 21.52 31.59
C ASP A 7 -0.91 20.16 30.88
N LEU A 8 0.28 19.56 30.84
CA LEU A 8 0.50 18.27 30.18
C LEU A 8 0.17 17.06 31.10
N ARG A 9 0.03 17.24 32.41
CA ARG A 9 -0.24 16.17 33.39
C ARG A 9 -1.45 15.29 33.04
N PRO A 10 -2.62 15.83 32.66
CA PRO A 10 -3.79 15.00 32.34
C PRO A 10 -3.55 14.05 31.16
N TYR A 11 -2.67 14.43 30.24
CA TYR A 11 -2.38 13.67 29.02
C TYR A 11 -1.27 12.64 29.22
N LEU A 12 -0.33 12.92 30.12
CA LEU A 12 0.90 12.15 30.26
C LEU A 12 0.94 11.27 31.52
N SER A 13 0.28 11.63 32.62
CA SER A 13 0.44 10.90 33.89
C SER A 13 -0.38 9.61 34.03
N ALA A 14 -1.34 9.35 33.14
CA ALA A 14 -2.22 8.18 33.22
C ALA A 14 -1.68 6.94 32.49
N ARG A 15 -0.45 6.98 31.97
CA ARG A 15 0.10 5.94 31.09
C ARG A 15 1.46 5.45 31.58
N ASN A 16 1.71 4.15 31.35
CA ASN A 16 3.04 3.57 31.46
C ASN A 16 3.74 3.74 30.10
N TYR A 17 4.99 4.20 30.12
CA TYR A 17 5.78 4.40 28.92
C TYR A 17 6.95 3.43 28.91
N ASP A 18 7.13 2.69 27.83
CA ASP A 18 8.31 1.84 27.67
C ASP A 18 9.55 2.65 27.24
N LEU A 19 9.33 3.77 26.54
CA LEU A 19 10.36 4.66 26.02
C LEU A 19 9.89 6.12 26.03
N ILE A 20 10.75 7.02 26.50
CA ILE A 20 10.57 8.46 26.47
C ILE A 20 11.83 9.08 25.87
N ILE A 21 11.68 9.95 24.87
CA ILE A 21 12.78 10.69 24.26
C ILE A 21 12.49 12.19 24.35
N GLY A 22 13.46 12.98 24.83
CA GLY A 22 13.32 14.42 24.94
C GLY A 22 14.58 15.14 24.45
N HIS A 23 14.46 15.93 23.39
CA HIS A 23 15.54 16.79 22.89
C HIS A 23 15.52 18.17 23.55
N SER A 24 16.69 18.67 23.96
CA SER A 24 16.88 20.04 24.45
C SER A 24 15.87 20.41 25.55
N LEU A 25 15.06 21.45 25.35
CA LEU A 25 13.98 21.83 26.27
C LEU A 25 12.94 20.72 26.48
N GLY A 26 12.70 19.88 25.48
CA GLY A 26 11.88 18.67 25.61
C GLY A 26 12.49 17.68 26.62
N GLY A 27 13.82 17.57 26.67
CA GLY A 27 14.52 16.80 27.70
C GLY A 27 14.30 17.36 29.10
N VAL A 28 14.42 18.68 29.26
CA VAL A 28 14.10 19.36 30.54
C VAL A 28 12.63 19.15 30.92
N THR A 29 11.72 19.21 29.95
CA THR A 29 10.29 18.94 30.17
C THR A 29 10.07 17.54 30.70
N VAL A 30 10.68 16.53 30.07
CA VAL A 30 10.64 15.14 30.51
C VAL A 30 11.17 14.99 31.95
N MET A 31 12.29 15.64 32.28
CA MET A 31 12.85 15.62 33.63
C MET A 31 11.90 16.22 34.67
N SER A 32 11.26 17.34 34.34
CA SER A 32 10.25 17.95 35.23
C SER A 32 9.01 17.06 35.42
N PHE A 33 8.79 16.09 34.53
CA PHE A 33 7.73 15.09 34.64
C PHE A 33 8.09 13.86 35.48
N PHE A 34 9.36 13.63 35.83
CA PHE A 34 9.78 12.44 36.58
C PHE A 34 8.92 12.14 37.83
N PRO A 35 8.57 13.12 38.69
CA PRO A 35 7.73 12.84 39.86
C PRO A 35 6.32 12.31 39.53
N HIS A 36 5.88 12.45 38.29
CA HIS A 36 4.55 12.07 37.82
C HIS A 36 4.56 10.82 36.92
N LEU A 37 5.73 10.24 36.64
CA LEU A 37 5.86 9.00 35.88
C LEU A 37 5.75 7.78 36.81
N SER A 38 5.31 6.66 36.23
CA SER A 38 5.21 5.39 36.92
C SER A 38 6.57 4.92 37.42
N GLN A 39 6.71 4.79 38.74
CA GLN A 39 7.96 4.39 39.38
C GLN A 39 8.21 2.87 39.29
N SER A 40 7.17 2.07 39.03
CA SER A 40 7.25 0.61 39.00
C SER A 40 7.30 0.03 37.58
N HIS A 41 7.22 0.86 36.54
CA HIS A 41 7.23 0.40 35.15
C HIS A 41 8.63 0.55 34.54
N PRO A 42 9.22 -0.52 33.97
CA PRO A 42 10.49 -0.43 33.27
C PRO A 42 10.41 0.57 32.12
N THR A 43 11.22 1.64 32.19
CA THR A 43 11.15 2.76 31.23
C THR A 43 12.54 3.12 30.72
N ALA A 44 12.70 3.15 29.40
CA ALA A 44 13.87 3.71 28.74
C ALA A 44 13.70 5.23 28.59
N ILE A 45 14.68 6.03 29.04
CA ILE A 45 14.65 7.48 28.91
C ILE A 45 15.90 7.94 28.16
N VAL A 46 15.73 8.59 27.01
CA VAL A 46 16.83 9.16 26.21
C VAL A 46 16.67 10.67 26.14
N LEU A 47 17.56 11.39 26.82
CA LEU A 47 17.60 12.85 26.81
C LEU A 47 18.67 13.28 25.81
N VAL A 48 18.29 14.05 24.79
CA VAL A 48 19.18 14.47 23.70
C VAL A 48 19.61 15.91 23.93
N ASP A 49 20.87 16.10 24.32
CA ASP A 49 21.54 17.37 24.59
C ASP A 49 20.71 18.40 25.42
N PRO A 50 20.18 18.02 26.59
CA PRO A 50 19.37 18.91 27.43
C PRO A 50 20.22 20.02 28.08
N PRO A 51 19.75 21.28 28.14
CA PRO A 51 20.43 22.33 28.90
C PRO A 51 20.17 22.15 30.41
N LEU A 52 21.01 21.38 31.10
CA LEU A 52 20.80 20.99 32.50
C LEU A 52 21.06 22.13 33.50
N GLN A 53 22.25 22.71 33.45
CA GLN A 53 22.64 23.86 34.26
C GLN A 53 23.28 24.91 33.34
N GLN A 54 22.85 26.17 33.46
CA GLN A 54 23.37 27.26 32.63
C GLN A 54 23.52 28.53 33.46
N GLY A 55 24.59 29.28 33.21
CA GLY A 55 24.80 30.60 33.83
C GLY A 55 23.80 31.64 33.34
N ALA A 56 23.51 32.63 34.17
CA ALA A 56 22.52 33.68 33.89
C ALA A 56 22.80 34.45 32.59
N GLU A 57 24.07 34.75 32.29
CA GLU A 57 24.48 35.42 31.06
C GLU A 57 24.14 34.58 29.81
N ARG A 58 24.45 33.27 29.86
CA ARG A 58 24.16 32.35 28.76
C ARG A 58 22.68 32.19 28.50
N ILE A 59 21.87 32.22 29.56
CA ILE A 59 20.41 32.19 29.43
C ILE A 59 19.88 33.50 28.83
N ALA A 60 20.38 34.66 29.27
CA ALA A 60 19.98 35.94 28.67
C ALA A 60 20.28 35.99 27.17
N VAL A 61 21.43 35.47 26.73
CA VAL A 61 21.78 35.36 25.30
C VAL A 61 20.85 34.40 24.57
N LYS A 62 20.58 33.21 25.11
CA LYS A 62 19.67 32.23 24.49
C LYS A 62 18.25 32.77 24.38
N ASP A 63 17.74 33.41 25.41
CA ASP A 63 16.43 34.08 25.41
C ASP A 63 16.34 35.09 24.25
N ALA A 64 17.30 36.00 24.15
CA ALA A 64 17.33 36.98 23.06
C ALA A 64 17.35 36.32 21.67
N ILE A 65 18.17 35.28 21.47
CA ILE A 65 18.29 34.58 20.18
C ILE A 65 16.99 33.86 19.82
N PHE A 66 16.44 33.04 20.73
CA PHE A 66 15.27 32.21 20.42
C PHE A 66 14.00 33.03 20.31
N SER A 67 13.81 34.03 21.18
CA SER A 67 12.68 34.96 21.10
C SER A 67 12.73 35.77 19.79
N ALA A 68 13.91 36.25 19.37
CA ALA A 68 14.06 36.92 18.08
C ALA A 68 13.83 36.00 16.88
N SER A 69 14.21 34.72 16.98
CA SER A 69 14.03 33.74 15.90
C SER A 69 12.56 33.42 15.59
N CYS A 70 11.66 33.60 16.56
CA CYS A 70 10.21 33.45 16.37
C CYS A 70 9.59 34.64 15.63
N ILE A 71 10.26 35.80 15.63
CA ILE A 71 9.84 37.01 14.92
C ILE A 71 10.48 37.08 13.53
N ASN A 72 11.80 36.87 13.47
CA ASN A 72 12.60 36.90 12.26
C ASN A 72 12.87 35.47 11.76
N ILE A 73 11.84 34.90 11.14
CA ILE A 73 11.82 33.48 10.76
C ILE A 73 12.68 33.26 9.51
N LYS A 74 13.61 32.30 9.59
CA LYS A 74 14.41 31.84 8.45
C LYS A 74 13.59 30.90 7.58
N ASP A 75 13.78 30.97 6.27
CA ASP A 75 13.20 29.99 5.36
C ASP A 75 13.96 28.64 5.42
N ALA A 76 13.33 27.59 4.90
CA ALA A 76 13.91 26.25 4.84
C ALA A 76 15.27 26.20 4.11
N SER A 77 15.52 27.10 3.16
CA SER A 77 16.78 27.16 2.41
C SER A 77 17.91 27.71 3.27
N ALA A 78 17.63 28.74 4.06
CA ALA A 78 18.56 29.32 5.03
C ALA A 78 18.89 28.32 6.14
N TYR A 79 17.91 27.57 6.66
CA TYR A 79 18.18 26.50 7.62
C TYR A 79 19.07 25.40 7.03
N LEU A 80 18.85 25.02 5.77
CA LEU A 80 19.68 24.02 5.08
C LEU A 80 21.13 24.51 4.88
N ALA A 81 21.30 25.80 4.56
CA ALA A 81 22.63 26.40 4.39
C ALA A 81 23.43 26.43 5.71
N GLU A 82 22.75 26.65 6.83
CA GLU A 82 23.37 26.64 8.16
C GLU A 82 23.59 25.24 8.72
N ASN A 83 22.79 24.27 8.28
CA ASN A 83 22.80 22.90 8.80
C ASN A 83 22.88 21.90 7.62
N PRO A 84 24.05 21.74 6.98
CA PRO A 84 24.19 20.98 5.74
C PRO A 84 23.93 19.47 5.90
N LEU A 85 23.93 18.95 7.13
CA LEU A 85 23.62 17.55 7.43
C LEU A 85 22.11 17.29 7.53
N TRP A 86 21.26 18.32 7.61
CA TRP A 86 19.81 18.13 7.75
C TRP A 86 19.17 17.73 6.43
N ALA A 87 18.14 16.90 6.50
CA ALA A 87 17.30 16.64 5.33
C ALA A 87 16.43 17.87 5.01
N VAL A 88 16.14 18.07 3.72
CA VAL A 88 15.25 19.16 3.25
C VAL A 88 13.87 19.14 3.93
N LYS A 89 13.36 17.95 4.26
CA LYS A 89 12.09 17.81 4.98
C LYS A 89 12.16 18.43 6.40
N ASP A 90 13.29 18.27 7.09
CA ASP A 90 13.46 18.71 8.47
C ASP A 90 13.62 20.23 8.55
N THR A 91 14.22 20.86 7.53
CA THR A 91 14.31 22.32 7.45
C THR A 91 12.94 22.96 7.22
N ILE A 92 12.07 22.31 6.43
CA ILE A 92 10.67 22.74 6.25
C ILE A 92 9.88 22.62 7.55
N TYR A 93 10.01 21.49 8.27
CA TYR A 93 9.35 21.33 9.56
C TYR A 93 9.87 22.32 10.60
N ARG A 94 11.17 22.64 10.58
CA ARG A 94 11.75 23.64 11.47
C ARG A 94 11.20 25.03 11.21
N GLU A 95 11.11 25.42 9.93
CA GLU A 95 10.48 26.68 9.54
C GLU A 95 9.03 26.75 10.04
N LEU A 96 8.23 25.72 9.75
CA LEU A 96 6.83 25.66 10.17
C LEU A 96 6.69 25.72 11.70
N GLY A 97 7.49 24.96 12.43
CA GLY A 97 7.47 24.94 13.89
C GLY A 97 7.83 26.30 14.50
N THR A 98 8.79 27.01 13.89
CA THR A 98 9.19 28.35 14.33
C THR A 98 8.09 29.39 14.05
N ARG A 99 7.35 29.24 12.93
CA ARG A 99 6.17 30.07 12.62
C ARG A 99 5.01 29.90 13.60
N LEU A 100 4.89 28.74 14.22
CA LEU A 100 3.82 28.42 15.17
C LEU A 100 4.19 28.77 16.62
N ALA A 101 5.46 29.11 16.89
CA ALA A 101 5.92 29.40 18.23
C ALA A 101 5.53 30.82 18.65
N ASP A 102 4.98 30.95 19.87
CA ASP A 102 4.70 32.25 20.47
C ASP A 102 5.98 32.82 21.13
N PRO A 103 6.50 33.98 20.68
CA PRO A 103 7.69 34.59 21.26
C PRO A 103 7.53 34.93 22.75
N GLU A 104 6.33 35.28 23.21
CA GLU A 104 6.11 35.56 24.64
C GLU A 104 6.22 34.29 25.49
N ALA A 105 5.74 33.16 24.96
CA ALA A 105 5.89 31.86 25.61
C ALA A 105 7.37 31.45 25.69
N VAL A 106 8.14 31.63 24.62
CA VAL A 106 9.59 31.36 24.59
C VAL A 106 10.33 32.22 25.61
N HIS A 107 10.07 33.53 25.62
CA HIS A 107 10.65 34.46 26.60
C HIS A 107 10.28 34.08 28.04
N GLY A 108 9.00 33.73 28.26
CA GLY A 108 8.48 33.31 29.54
C GLY A 108 9.20 32.08 30.12
N ILE A 109 9.63 31.14 29.26
CA ILE A 109 10.40 29.96 29.68
C ILE A 109 11.76 30.37 30.24
N TYR A 110 12.51 31.24 29.58
CA TYR A 110 13.83 31.65 30.09
C TYR A 110 13.76 32.53 31.34
N LYS A 111 12.77 33.43 31.40
CA LYS A 111 12.60 34.37 32.53
C LYS A 111 12.15 33.69 33.82
N ARG A 112 11.26 32.69 33.73
CA ARG A 112 10.62 32.06 34.90
C ARG A 112 11.42 30.89 35.49
N ASN A 113 12.43 30.38 34.78
CA ASN A 113 13.26 29.26 35.25
C ASN A 113 14.66 29.75 35.69
N GLN A 114 14.70 30.75 36.56
CA GLN A 114 15.94 31.29 37.14
C GLN A 114 16.05 30.94 38.63
N PRO A 115 17.19 30.41 39.12
CA PRO A 115 18.36 30.00 38.33
C PRO A 115 18.05 28.80 37.41
N TRP A 116 18.68 28.75 36.24
CA TRP A 116 18.51 27.65 35.28
C TRP A 116 19.29 26.42 35.73
N ASN A 117 18.67 25.62 36.60
CA ASN A 117 19.24 24.37 37.14
C ASN A 117 18.18 23.29 37.30
N PHE A 118 18.34 22.20 36.54
CA PHE A 118 17.43 21.06 36.52
C PHE A 118 18.06 19.75 37.03
N LEU A 119 19.29 19.79 37.56
CA LEU A 119 20.01 18.59 37.98
C LEU A 119 19.32 17.84 39.14
N HIS A 120 18.62 18.58 40.00
CA HIS A 120 17.86 18.02 41.12
C HIS A 120 16.79 17.00 40.71
N HIS A 121 16.36 16.97 39.44
CA HIS A 121 15.44 15.94 38.95
C HIS A 121 16.09 14.55 38.86
N PHE A 122 17.40 14.47 38.64
CA PHE A 122 18.10 13.18 38.58
C PHE A 122 18.18 12.48 39.95
N GLU A 123 18.01 13.21 41.05
CA GLU A 123 17.92 12.62 42.39
C GLU A 123 16.65 11.78 42.59
N LYS A 124 15.62 11.96 41.73
CA LYS A 124 14.28 11.38 41.86
C LYS A 124 13.97 10.33 40.79
N THR A 125 14.98 9.67 40.25
CA THR A 125 14.81 8.61 39.23
C THR A 125 14.45 7.27 39.87
N SER A 126 13.56 6.50 39.23
CA SER A 126 13.29 5.11 39.62
C SER A 126 14.45 4.18 39.30
N THR A 127 14.61 3.10 40.08
CA THR A 127 15.49 1.96 39.77
C THR A 127 15.04 1.18 38.55
N GLU A 128 13.75 1.27 38.18
CA GLU A 128 13.19 0.64 36.97
C GLU A 128 13.48 1.44 35.70
N TRP A 129 14.06 2.64 35.82
CA TRP A 129 14.36 3.47 34.68
C TRP A 129 15.82 3.35 34.26
N LYS A 130 16.03 3.39 32.96
CA LYS A 130 17.37 3.51 32.38
C LYS A 130 17.47 4.85 31.68
N VAL A 131 18.23 5.77 32.26
CA VAL A 131 18.38 7.13 31.76
C VAL A 131 19.69 7.26 30.99
N THR A 132 19.60 7.63 29.73
CA THR A 132 20.73 7.93 28.85
C THR A 132 20.69 9.40 28.44
N VAL A 133 21.82 10.10 28.53
CA VAL A 133 21.95 11.49 28.06
C VAL A 133 22.94 11.53 26.91
N LEU A 134 22.46 11.90 25.72
CA LEU A 134 23.32 12.17 24.56
C LEU A 134 23.84 13.60 24.66
N ILE A 135 25.14 13.77 24.46
CA ILE A 135 25.83 15.05 24.62
C ILE A 135 26.46 15.42 23.29
N SER A 136 26.20 16.64 22.82
CA SER A 136 26.78 17.18 21.60
C SER A 136 28.30 17.38 21.74
N ASP A 137 29.00 17.47 20.62
CA ASP A 137 30.44 17.68 20.61
C ASP A 137 30.77 19.10 21.09
N PRO A 138 31.54 19.26 22.19
CA PRO A 138 31.87 20.58 22.73
C PRO A 138 32.72 21.42 21.77
N ALA A 139 33.40 20.81 20.78
CA ALA A 139 34.16 21.53 19.77
C ALA A 139 33.25 22.25 18.74
N ILE A 140 32.01 21.79 18.58
CA ILE A 140 31.02 22.40 17.66
C ILE A 140 30.08 23.29 18.46
N GLN A 141 29.38 22.71 19.44
CA GLN A 141 28.43 23.41 20.28
C GLN A 141 28.21 22.62 21.56
N GLN A 142 28.35 23.28 22.70
CA GLN A 142 28.22 22.62 24.01
C GLN A 142 26.95 23.06 24.73
N THR A 143 25.85 22.30 24.71
CA THR A 143 24.64 22.66 25.49
C THR A 143 24.59 21.95 26.84
N CYS A 144 24.73 20.62 26.84
CA CYS A 144 24.88 19.80 28.03
C CYS A 144 26.36 19.65 28.41
N PHE A 145 26.72 19.79 29.69
CA PHE A 145 28.09 19.54 30.15
C PHE A 145 28.18 18.14 30.73
N ILE A 146 29.23 17.39 30.36
CA ILE A 146 29.45 16.04 30.90
C ILE A 146 29.72 16.06 32.41
N ASP A 147 30.35 17.13 32.91
CA ASP A 147 30.65 17.31 34.34
C ASP A 147 29.38 17.44 35.18
N ASP A 148 28.30 17.98 34.61
CA ASP A 148 27.00 18.09 35.27
C ASP A 148 26.40 16.70 35.60
N LEU A 149 26.83 15.65 34.88
CA LEU A 149 26.31 14.29 35.02
C LEU A 149 27.16 13.41 35.96
N GLN A 150 28.40 13.80 36.25
CA GLN A 150 29.31 13.03 37.11
C GLN A 150 28.72 12.70 38.51
N PRO A 151 27.94 13.58 39.16
CA PRO A 151 27.31 13.27 40.44
C PRO A 151 26.23 12.18 40.39
N PHE A 152 25.77 11.78 39.20
CA PHE A 152 24.62 10.89 39.00
C PHE A 152 25.02 9.58 38.30
N PRO A 153 25.60 8.60 39.01
CA PRO A 153 26.17 7.39 38.40
C PRO A 153 25.14 6.47 37.72
N HIS A 154 23.85 6.63 38.04
CA HIS A 154 22.74 5.92 37.40
C HIS A 154 22.31 6.52 36.06
N VAL A 155 22.81 7.71 35.71
CA VAL A 155 22.58 8.35 34.42
C VAL A 155 23.76 8.04 33.51
N ARG A 156 23.50 7.48 32.33
CA ARG A 156 24.56 7.13 31.38
C ARG A 156 24.82 8.27 30.39
N PRO A 157 25.97 8.96 30.44
CA PRO A 157 26.35 9.92 29.42
C PRO A 157 26.84 9.19 28.16
N VAL A 158 26.47 9.71 26.99
CA VAL A 158 26.96 9.25 25.68
C VAL A 158 27.40 10.49 24.89
N HIS A 159 28.69 10.61 24.66
CA HIS A 159 29.24 11.67 23.81
C HIS A 159 29.02 11.32 22.33
N VAL A 160 28.55 12.29 21.55
CA VAL A 160 28.34 12.12 20.11
C VAL A 160 29.35 12.98 19.34
N PRO A 161 30.45 12.37 18.83
CA PRO A 161 31.48 13.12 18.11
C PRO A 161 30.94 13.80 16.86
N ASN A 162 31.43 15.00 16.58
CA ASN A 162 31.03 15.83 15.44
C ASN A 162 29.56 16.24 15.39
N ALA A 163 28.79 16.05 16.47
CA ALA A 163 27.41 16.51 16.53
C ALA A 163 27.29 17.92 17.12
N GLY A 164 26.45 18.73 16.50
CA GLY A 164 25.96 19.97 17.08
C GLY A 164 24.80 19.71 18.04
N HIS A 165 24.06 20.77 18.38
CA HIS A 165 22.92 20.67 19.28
C HIS A 165 21.77 19.79 18.74
N TRP A 166 21.71 19.59 17.43
CA TRP A 166 20.59 18.96 16.73
C TRP A 166 20.91 17.51 16.35
N ILE A 167 21.39 16.74 17.32
CA ILE A 167 21.81 15.33 17.15
C ILE A 167 20.74 14.50 16.44
N GLN A 168 19.46 14.74 16.73
CA GLN A 168 18.35 14.01 16.11
C GLN A 168 18.17 14.27 14.61
N TYR A 169 18.72 15.36 14.08
CA TYR A 169 18.71 15.66 12.65
C TYR A 169 20.04 15.29 11.99
N GLU A 170 21.15 15.40 12.71
CA GLU A 170 22.49 15.16 12.19
C GLU A 170 22.90 13.68 12.25
N PHE A 171 22.55 13.00 13.35
CA PHE A 171 22.90 11.61 13.65
C PHE A 171 21.70 10.85 14.26
N PRO A 172 20.54 10.79 13.58
CA PRO A 172 19.32 10.17 14.09
C PRO A 172 19.51 8.70 14.49
N GLU A 173 20.40 7.97 13.81
CA GLU A 173 20.72 6.58 14.09
C GLU A 173 21.23 6.38 15.52
N ILE A 174 21.98 7.34 16.08
CA ILE A 174 22.50 7.24 17.45
C ILE A 174 21.36 7.36 18.45
N VAL A 175 20.41 8.28 18.22
CA VAL A 175 19.21 8.40 19.07
C VAL A 175 18.41 7.09 19.07
N VAL A 176 18.26 6.47 17.90
CA VAL A 176 17.55 5.19 17.74
C VAL A 176 18.30 4.05 18.42
N GLU A 177 19.60 3.92 18.18
CA GLU A 177 20.42 2.88 18.80
C GLU A 177 20.36 2.95 20.33
N GLU A 178 20.47 4.14 20.89
CA GLU A 178 20.46 4.34 22.34
C GLU A 178 19.07 4.10 22.93
N ALA A 179 18.00 4.46 22.23
CA ALA A 179 16.64 4.08 22.59
C ALA A 179 16.45 2.55 22.61
N LEU A 180 17.03 1.84 21.64
CA LEU A 180 16.94 0.39 21.52
C LEU A 180 17.78 -0.36 22.56
N LYS A 181 19.02 0.08 22.83
CA LYS A 181 19.90 -0.48 23.88
C LYS A 181 19.26 -0.39 25.27
N THR A 182 18.44 0.63 25.46
CA THR A 182 17.80 0.94 26.73
C THR A 182 16.50 0.14 26.93
N SER A 183 15.90 -0.37 25.85
CA SER A 183 14.63 -1.12 25.87
C SER A 183 14.85 -2.63 26.00
N TYR A 184 14.43 -3.24 27.12
CA TYR A 184 14.65 -4.67 27.43
C TYR A 184 14.02 -5.68 26.44
N VAL A 185 13.14 -5.24 25.53
CA VAL A 185 12.28 -6.12 24.74
C VAL A 185 12.92 -6.60 23.42
N LEU A 186 14.04 -6.04 22.97
CA LEU A 186 14.56 -6.30 21.60
C LEU A 186 15.83 -7.16 21.51
N LEU A 187 16.33 -7.67 22.64
CA LEU A 187 17.61 -8.40 22.70
C LEU A 187 17.62 -9.80 22.04
N PHE A 188 16.48 -10.36 21.62
CA PHE A 188 16.45 -11.65 20.92
C PHE A 188 16.48 -11.56 19.38
N GLY A 189 16.16 -10.40 18.79
CA GLY A 189 16.08 -10.25 17.32
C GLY A 189 17.39 -9.80 16.63
N PHE A 190 18.29 -9.15 17.37
CA PHE A 190 19.36 -8.35 16.75
C PHE A 190 20.76 -8.98 16.71
N ARG A 191 21.00 -10.14 17.35
CA ARG A 191 22.31 -10.82 17.29
C ARG A 191 22.71 -11.31 15.89
N LEU A 192 21.80 -11.26 14.91
CA LEU A 192 22.07 -11.56 13.50
C LEU A 192 22.53 -10.34 12.68
N ILE A 193 22.35 -9.10 13.15
CA ILE A 193 22.60 -7.88 12.37
C ILE A 193 24.00 -7.31 12.61
N SER A 194 24.57 -7.45 13.82
CA SER A 194 25.91 -6.90 14.12
C SER A 194 27.09 -7.62 13.44
N ARG A 195 26.85 -8.75 12.74
CA ARG A 195 27.92 -9.46 12.01
C ARG A 195 28.14 -8.96 10.58
N GLU A 196 27.23 -8.19 9.99
CA GLU A 196 27.39 -7.68 8.62
C GLU A 196 27.91 -6.24 8.52
N ILE A 197 27.91 -5.47 9.61
CA ILE A 197 28.33 -4.05 9.60
C ILE A 197 29.86 -3.89 9.75
N HIS A 198 30.58 -4.87 10.27
CA HIS A 198 32.05 -4.80 10.42
C HIS A 198 32.86 -5.03 9.13
N HIS A 199 32.22 -5.23 7.97
CA HIS A 199 32.95 -5.43 6.71
C HIS A 199 33.13 -4.18 5.84
N TYR A 200 32.69 -3.00 6.28
CA TYR A 200 32.82 -1.74 5.54
C TYR A 200 33.48 -0.63 6.37
N SER A 201 34.68 -0.87 6.91
CA SER A 201 35.56 0.21 7.37
C SER A 201 36.97 -0.32 7.66
N SER A 202 37.80 -0.39 6.61
CA SER A 202 39.27 -0.39 6.73
C SER A 202 39.82 0.59 5.69
N PRO A 203 40.38 1.75 6.07
CA PRO A 203 41.21 2.53 5.18
C PRO A 203 42.64 1.98 5.22
N SER A 204 43.11 1.50 4.08
CA SER A 204 44.51 1.16 3.82
C SER A 204 45.38 2.42 3.86
N THR A 205 46.41 2.39 4.70
CA THR A 205 47.54 3.33 4.76
C THR A 205 48.31 3.37 3.44
N ILE A 206 48.39 4.53 2.79
CA ILE A 206 49.50 4.90 1.88
C ILE A 206 49.87 6.36 2.13
N SER A 207 51.14 6.54 2.49
CA SER A 207 51.90 7.78 2.68
C SER A 207 52.19 8.49 1.36
N ASP A 208 52.06 9.83 1.31
CA ASP A 208 53.10 10.80 0.89
C ASP A 208 52.54 12.21 0.58
N PRO A 209 53.39 13.28 0.55
CA PRO A 209 53.12 14.52 1.28
C PRO A 209 52.57 15.70 0.46
N ALA A 210 52.15 16.72 1.22
CA ALA A 210 51.52 17.98 0.83
C ALA A 210 52.29 18.83 -0.18
N PRO A 211 51.58 19.71 -0.92
CA PRO A 211 52.13 20.98 -1.40
C PRO A 211 51.57 22.17 -0.61
N SER A 212 52.50 23.02 -0.22
CA SER A 212 52.33 24.38 0.28
C SER A 212 51.73 25.32 -0.78
N TYR A 213 50.89 26.28 -0.38
CA TYR A 213 50.87 27.62 -0.99
C TYR A 213 50.37 28.69 -0.01
N SER A 214 51.07 29.81 -0.04
CA SER A 214 51.00 30.97 0.83
C SER A 214 49.94 32.02 0.44
N MET A 215 49.41 32.68 1.48
CA MET A 215 48.89 34.06 1.60
C MET A 215 48.32 34.79 0.36
N SER A 216 47.12 35.37 0.51
CA SER A 216 46.96 36.83 0.41
C SER A 216 45.67 37.34 1.07
N ASN A 217 45.81 38.50 1.72
CA ASN A 217 44.79 39.28 2.43
C ASN A 217 43.79 39.94 1.47
N SER A 218 42.53 40.07 1.88
CA SER A 218 41.81 41.36 1.89
C SER A 218 40.44 41.26 2.57
N SER A 219 40.20 42.19 3.50
CA SER A 219 38.90 42.50 4.13
C SER A 219 38.30 43.77 3.46
N PRO A 220 37.15 44.31 3.92
CA PRO A 220 35.84 44.16 3.28
C PRO A 220 35.31 45.47 2.68
N SER A 221 34.27 45.40 1.84
CA SER A 221 33.43 46.57 1.53
C SER A 221 31.96 46.20 1.30
N SER A 222 31.09 46.71 2.17
CA SER A 222 29.69 47.07 1.88
C SER A 222 29.67 48.56 1.48
N PRO A 223 28.55 49.24 1.13
CA PRO A 223 27.15 48.79 1.02
C PRO A 223 26.42 49.34 -0.25
N ARG A 224 25.14 48.97 -0.46
CA ARG A 224 24.01 49.92 -0.67
C ARG A 224 22.70 49.24 -1.03
N TYR A 225 21.68 49.59 -0.25
CA TYR A 225 20.26 49.41 -0.47
C TYR A 225 19.77 50.19 -1.70
N ALA A 226 18.85 49.59 -2.46
CA ALA A 226 17.83 50.31 -3.22
C ALA A 226 16.53 49.50 -3.20
N GLN A 227 15.54 50.03 -2.49
CA GLN A 227 14.15 49.58 -2.49
C GLN A 227 13.52 49.88 -3.85
N GLN A 228 12.79 48.92 -4.41
CA GLN A 228 11.68 49.21 -5.31
C GLN A 228 10.51 48.27 -4.98
N SER A 229 9.59 48.81 -4.21
CA SER A 229 8.28 48.25 -3.89
C SER A 229 7.40 48.22 -5.15
N THR A 230 6.98 47.04 -5.56
CA THR A 230 5.79 46.86 -6.39
C THR A 230 4.85 45.93 -5.65
N MET A 231 3.67 46.44 -5.32
CA MET A 231 2.55 45.67 -4.78
C MET A 231 2.21 44.57 -5.78
N GLN A 232 2.21 43.31 -5.33
CA GLN A 232 1.67 42.20 -6.10
C GLN A 232 0.59 41.52 -5.27
N GLU A 233 -0.62 41.55 -5.84
CA GLU A 233 -1.86 41.02 -5.31
C GLU A 233 -1.77 39.55 -4.89
N ASP A 234 -2.49 39.27 -3.81
CA ASP A 234 -2.71 37.98 -3.19
C ASP A 234 -3.23 36.96 -4.22
N LYS A 235 -2.38 35.98 -4.58
CA LYS A 235 -2.78 34.84 -5.43
C LYS A 235 -2.90 33.58 -4.59
N THR A 236 -4.13 33.08 -4.51
CA THR A 236 -4.53 31.71 -4.14
C THR A 236 -3.51 30.66 -4.63
N PRO A 237 -3.20 29.60 -3.85
CA PRO A 237 -2.17 28.63 -4.26
C PRO A 237 -2.56 27.95 -5.57
N GLU A 238 -1.80 28.20 -6.64
CA GLU A 238 -1.91 27.46 -7.90
C GLU A 238 -1.61 25.98 -7.65
N GLN A 239 -2.53 25.11 -8.10
CA GLN A 239 -2.27 23.68 -8.22
C GLN A 239 -0.98 23.46 -9.04
N PRO A 240 -0.17 22.43 -8.73
CA PRO A 240 1.02 22.13 -9.52
C PRO A 240 0.62 21.95 -10.99
N LYS A 241 1.16 22.82 -11.85
CA LYS A 241 0.93 22.78 -13.29
C LYS A 241 1.23 21.37 -13.81
N ALA A 242 0.25 20.80 -14.51
CA ALA A 242 0.42 19.53 -15.20
C ALA A 242 1.66 19.60 -16.09
N LEU A 243 2.55 18.62 -15.95
CA LEU A 243 3.72 18.44 -16.81
C LEU A 243 3.29 18.50 -18.29
N PRO A 244 4.04 19.20 -19.17
CA PRO A 244 3.69 19.28 -20.58
C PRO A 244 3.60 17.89 -21.22
N TRP A 245 2.58 17.72 -22.04
CA TRP A 245 2.22 16.47 -22.67
C TRP A 245 3.30 16.01 -23.67
N HIS A 246 3.83 14.80 -23.51
CA HIS A 246 4.52 14.08 -24.58
C HIS A 246 3.48 13.25 -25.36
N HIS A 247 3.50 13.38 -26.69
CA HIS A 247 2.65 12.60 -27.60
C HIS A 247 2.68 11.09 -27.30
N PRO A 248 1.54 10.37 -27.32
CA PRO A 248 1.48 8.92 -27.10
C PRO A 248 2.30 8.14 -28.14
N ALA A 249 2.44 8.68 -29.35
CA ALA A 249 3.26 8.09 -30.42
C ALA A 249 4.78 8.22 -30.20
N ARG A 250 5.24 9.04 -29.23
CA ARG A 250 6.67 9.25 -28.97
C ARG A 250 7.27 8.23 -27.98
N TRP A 251 6.45 7.40 -27.32
CA TRP A 251 6.93 6.41 -26.36
C TRP A 251 7.38 5.09 -26.99
N LEU A 252 6.82 4.71 -28.15
CA LEU A 252 7.36 3.61 -28.96
C LEU A 252 8.70 3.97 -29.63
N ASN A 253 9.06 5.26 -29.67
CA ASN A 253 10.34 5.75 -30.18
C ASN A 253 11.42 5.76 -29.08
N GLY A 254 11.91 4.57 -28.74
CA GLY A 254 13.35 4.28 -28.64
C GLY A 254 14.25 4.97 -27.60
N SER A 255 13.77 5.74 -26.62
CA SER A 255 14.67 6.47 -25.70
C SER A 255 14.43 6.31 -24.18
N GLN A 256 13.57 5.38 -23.76
CA GLN A 256 13.63 4.81 -22.40
C GLN A 256 13.86 3.32 -22.52
N LEU A 257 15.12 2.91 -22.68
CA LEU A 257 15.48 1.50 -22.69
C LEU A 257 14.95 0.84 -21.40
N VAL A 258 14.31 -0.32 -21.57
CA VAL A 258 13.98 -1.23 -20.46
C VAL A 258 15.27 -1.47 -19.68
N THR A 259 15.24 -1.28 -18.35
CA THR A 259 16.46 -1.43 -17.55
C THR A 259 16.86 -2.91 -17.51
N ARG A 260 18.15 -3.18 -17.24
CA ARG A 260 18.62 -4.57 -17.08
C ARG A 260 17.82 -5.32 -16.02
N SER A 261 17.52 -4.68 -14.88
CA SER A 261 16.70 -5.28 -13.83
C SER A 261 15.27 -5.58 -14.28
N GLU A 262 14.66 -4.75 -15.12
CA GLU A 262 13.33 -4.99 -15.69
C GLU A 262 13.36 -6.20 -16.64
N VAL A 263 14.42 -6.32 -17.46
CA VAL A 263 14.64 -7.49 -18.32
C VAL A 263 14.88 -8.75 -17.49
N ASP A 264 15.71 -8.68 -16.45
CA ASP A 264 16.02 -9.82 -15.58
C ASP A 264 14.75 -10.36 -14.90
N VAL A 265 13.86 -9.48 -14.41
CA VAL A 265 12.57 -9.86 -13.84
C VAL A 265 11.67 -10.53 -14.89
N LEU A 266 11.61 -9.99 -16.11
CA LEU A 266 10.83 -10.58 -17.20
C LEU A 266 11.35 -11.99 -17.57
N LEU A 267 12.67 -12.12 -17.74
CA LEU A 267 13.31 -13.39 -18.09
C LEU A 267 13.13 -14.43 -16.98
N PHE A 268 13.36 -14.04 -15.72
CA PHE A 268 13.14 -14.91 -14.57
C PHE A 268 11.69 -15.38 -14.48
N SER A 269 10.74 -14.45 -14.56
CA SER A 269 9.30 -14.76 -14.52
C SER A 269 8.91 -15.72 -15.64
N THR A 270 9.37 -15.45 -16.88
CA THR A 270 9.09 -16.29 -18.05
C THR A 270 9.70 -17.68 -17.89
N ALA A 271 10.96 -17.79 -17.45
CA ALA A 271 11.62 -19.06 -17.23
C ALA A 271 10.90 -19.92 -16.17
N VAL A 272 10.51 -19.33 -15.04
CA VAL A 272 9.71 -20.02 -14.01
C VAL A 272 8.40 -20.53 -14.60
N LYS A 273 7.68 -19.70 -15.36
CA LYS A 273 6.38 -20.07 -15.95
C LYS A 273 6.51 -21.18 -17.01
N LEU A 274 7.57 -21.16 -17.83
CA LEU A 274 7.87 -22.23 -18.78
C LEU A 274 8.15 -23.56 -18.07
N LEU A 275 8.90 -23.54 -16.96
CA LEU A 275 9.16 -24.73 -16.15
C LEU A 275 7.90 -25.31 -15.50
N LEU A 276 6.82 -24.52 -15.37
CA LEU A 276 5.54 -24.95 -14.84
C LEU A 276 4.60 -25.54 -15.90
N PHE A 277 5.02 -25.67 -17.15
CA PHE A 277 4.17 -26.28 -18.18
C PHE A 277 3.63 -27.68 -17.85
N PRO A 278 4.42 -28.61 -17.27
CA PRO A 278 3.93 -29.94 -16.90
C PRO A 278 3.17 -29.96 -15.56
N SER A 279 2.99 -28.82 -14.88
CA SER A 279 2.27 -28.77 -13.61
C SER A 279 0.78 -29.08 -13.77
N TYR A 280 0.13 -29.43 -12.66
CA TYR A 280 -1.31 -29.52 -12.54
C TYR A 280 -2.04 -28.34 -13.21
N HIS A 281 -3.20 -28.61 -13.81
CA HIS A 281 -4.17 -27.61 -14.26
C HIS A 281 -5.59 -27.99 -13.84
N SER A 282 -6.44 -27.00 -13.60
CA SER A 282 -7.81 -27.25 -13.15
C SER A 282 -8.77 -27.55 -14.30
N THR A 283 -10.05 -27.76 -13.98
CA THR A 283 -11.13 -27.82 -14.98
C THR A 283 -11.22 -26.57 -15.84
N ASP A 284 -10.74 -25.41 -15.36
CA ASP A 284 -10.73 -24.17 -16.13
C ASP A 284 -9.89 -24.30 -17.42
N PHE A 285 -8.89 -25.18 -17.45
CA PHE A 285 -8.12 -25.50 -18.66
C PHE A 285 -9.01 -26.05 -19.79
N GLU A 286 -9.82 -27.07 -19.49
CA GLU A 286 -10.79 -27.63 -20.44
C GLU A 286 -11.90 -26.62 -20.77
N VAL A 287 -12.33 -25.80 -19.81
CA VAL A 287 -13.31 -24.73 -20.06
C VAL A 287 -12.82 -23.79 -21.16
N HIS A 288 -11.58 -23.29 -21.04
CA HIS A 288 -10.99 -22.42 -22.04
C HIS A 288 -10.73 -23.15 -23.37
N ARG A 289 -10.34 -24.44 -23.34
CA ARG A 289 -10.22 -25.24 -24.57
C ARG A 289 -11.56 -25.34 -25.29
N ASN A 290 -12.63 -25.59 -24.54
CA ASN A 290 -13.98 -25.65 -25.08
C ASN A 290 -14.43 -24.29 -25.64
N TRP A 291 -14.05 -23.18 -25.02
CA TRP A 291 -14.36 -21.85 -25.54
C TRP A 291 -13.62 -21.55 -26.86
N LEU A 292 -12.36 -21.99 -27.01
CA LEU A 292 -11.65 -21.95 -28.29
C LEU A 292 -12.44 -22.73 -29.36
N ALA A 293 -12.91 -23.94 -29.05
CA ALA A 293 -13.66 -24.77 -29.99
C ALA A 293 -15.04 -24.17 -30.35
N ILE A 294 -15.81 -23.69 -29.37
CA ILE A 294 -17.10 -23.01 -29.59
C ILE A 294 -16.90 -21.82 -30.53
N THR A 295 -15.95 -20.95 -30.22
CA THR A 295 -15.77 -19.70 -30.98
C THR A 295 -15.19 -19.97 -32.36
N TYR A 296 -14.33 -20.99 -32.52
CA TYR A 296 -13.80 -21.40 -33.81
C TYR A 296 -14.90 -21.98 -34.72
N SER A 297 -15.59 -23.01 -34.23
CA SER A 297 -16.38 -23.95 -35.01
C SER A 297 -17.82 -23.52 -35.22
N LEU A 298 -18.36 -22.66 -34.35
CA LEU A 298 -19.76 -22.24 -34.41
C LEU A 298 -19.92 -20.77 -34.86
N PRO A 299 -21.02 -20.44 -35.55
CA PRO A 299 -21.37 -19.04 -35.82
C PRO A 299 -21.70 -18.32 -34.51
N ILE A 300 -21.53 -16.99 -34.49
CA ILE A 300 -21.74 -16.15 -33.30
C ILE A 300 -23.11 -16.34 -32.64
N SER A 301 -24.15 -16.64 -33.43
CA SER A 301 -25.51 -16.91 -32.96
C SER A 301 -25.65 -18.20 -32.14
N GLN A 302 -24.62 -19.04 -32.08
CA GLN A 302 -24.63 -20.29 -31.31
C GLN A 302 -23.69 -20.25 -30.11
N TRP A 303 -22.83 -19.23 -29.97
CA TRP A 303 -21.78 -19.20 -28.94
C TRP A 303 -22.33 -19.32 -27.51
N TYR A 304 -23.47 -18.69 -27.21
CA TYR A 304 -24.10 -18.73 -25.88
C TYR A 304 -25.26 -19.74 -25.76
N TYR A 305 -25.58 -20.42 -26.86
CA TYR A 305 -26.59 -21.48 -26.92
C TYR A 305 -26.00 -22.89 -26.88
N ASP A 306 -24.74 -23.04 -27.28
CA ASP A 306 -24.09 -24.34 -27.25
C ASP A 306 -24.15 -24.97 -25.85
N THR A 307 -24.53 -26.24 -25.85
CA THR A 307 -24.58 -27.11 -24.68
C THR A 307 -23.96 -28.47 -25.00
N THR A 308 -23.08 -28.53 -26.01
CA THR A 308 -22.40 -29.78 -26.41
C THR A 308 -21.55 -30.31 -25.25
N SER A 309 -21.05 -29.42 -24.39
CA SER A 309 -20.44 -29.75 -23.12
C SER A 309 -21.07 -28.96 -21.96
N GLN A 310 -20.76 -29.36 -20.74
CA GLN A 310 -21.11 -28.62 -19.53
C GLN A 310 -20.35 -27.29 -19.39
N TRP A 311 -19.27 -27.10 -20.14
CA TRP A 311 -18.38 -25.94 -20.09
C TRP A 311 -18.85 -24.83 -21.02
N THR A 312 -20.00 -24.26 -20.69
CA THR A 312 -20.64 -23.23 -21.53
C THR A 312 -19.88 -21.90 -21.48
N LEU A 313 -20.09 -21.07 -22.50
CA LEU A 313 -19.48 -19.74 -22.56
C LEU A 313 -20.18 -18.79 -21.58
N ASP A 314 -19.49 -18.45 -20.50
CA ASP A 314 -20.08 -17.72 -19.36
C ASP A 314 -19.46 -16.31 -19.18
N TYR A 315 -18.55 -15.89 -20.07
CA TYR A 315 -17.91 -14.57 -20.04
C TYR A 315 -18.55 -13.62 -21.06
N PRO A 316 -18.45 -12.28 -20.85
CA PRO A 316 -19.06 -11.33 -21.77
C PRO A 316 -18.33 -11.30 -23.13
N PRO A 317 -18.96 -10.70 -24.17
CA PRO A 317 -18.54 -10.94 -25.55
C PRO A 317 -17.12 -10.53 -25.92
N PHE A 318 -16.49 -9.55 -25.26
CA PHE A 318 -15.09 -9.25 -25.59
C PHE A 318 -14.15 -10.39 -25.24
N PHE A 319 -14.45 -11.16 -24.19
CA PHE A 319 -13.68 -12.36 -23.90
C PHE A 319 -13.94 -13.46 -24.94
N ALA A 320 -15.19 -13.60 -25.40
CA ALA A 320 -15.52 -14.53 -26.49
C ALA A 320 -14.79 -14.18 -27.80
N TYR A 321 -14.67 -12.88 -28.13
CA TYR A 321 -13.87 -12.42 -29.27
C TYR A 321 -12.37 -12.66 -29.06
N PHE A 322 -11.89 -12.55 -27.83
CA PHE A 322 -10.51 -12.91 -27.50
C PHE A 322 -10.25 -14.41 -27.68
N GLU A 323 -11.15 -15.28 -27.18
CA GLU A 323 -11.08 -16.73 -27.45
C GLU A 323 -11.18 -17.03 -28.95
N LYS A 324 -12.03 -16.30 -29.71
CA LYS A 324 -12.08 -16.43 -31.16
C LYS A 324 -10.72 -16.12 -31.80
N LEU A 325 -10.07 -15.03 -31.39
CA LEU A 325 -8.76 -14.63 -31.88
C LEU A 325 -7.71 -15.71 -31.58
N LEU A 326 -7.72 -16.26 -30.36
CA LEU A 326 -6.83 -17.35 -29.96
C LEU A 326 -7.17 -18.67 -30.66
N SER A 327 -8.41 -18.90 -31.06
CA SER A 327 -8.79 -20.17 -31.69
C SER A 327 -8.21 -20.35 -33.10
N ILE A 328 -7.91 -19.24 -33.79
CA ILE A 328 -7.36 -19.25 -35.16
C ILE A 328 -5.94 -19.86 -35.20
N PRO A 329 -4.93 -19.38 -34.45
CA PRO A 329 -3.64 -20.06 -34.42
C PRO A 329 -3.72 -21.46 -33.82
N ALA A 330 -4.64 -21.70 -32.86
CA ALA A 330 -4.84 -23.03 -32.28
C ALA A 330 -5.17 -24.09 -33.34
N SER A 331 -6.07 -23.75 -34.29
CA SER A 331 -6.48 -24.68 -35.35
C SER A 331 -5.36 -25.05 -36.31
N PHE A 332 -4.34 -24.20 -36.47
CA PHE A 332 -3.17 -24.50 -37.30
C PHE A 332 -2.11 -25.32 -36.56
N ILE A 333 -1.96 -25.12 -35.25
CA ILE A 333 -0.97 -25.82 -34.42
C ILE A 333 -1.42 -27.25 -34.14
N ASP A 334 -2.68 -27.40 -33.71
CA ASP A 334 -3.30 -28.70 -33.48
C ASP A 334 -4.83 -28.56 -33.69
N PRO A 335 -5.36 -29.04 -34.83
CA PRO A 335 -6.78 -28.97 -35.14
C PRO A 335 -7.69 -29.60 -34.07
N GLN A 336 -7.18 -30.54 -33.28
CA GLN A 336 -7.96 -31.19 -32.22
C GLN A 336 -8.25 -30.26 -31.03
N ILE A 337 -7.53 -29.14 -30.89
CA ILE A 337 -7.80 -28.12 -29.86
C ILE A 337 -9.17 -27.47 -30.08
N VAL A 338 -9.56 -27.25 -31.34
CA VAL A 338 -10.77 -26.53 -31.72
C VAL A 338 -11.94 -27.46 -32.09
N ASP A 339 -11.76 -28.77 -31.95
CA ASP A 339 -12.84 -29.73 -32.10
C ASP A 339 -13.83 -29.63 -30.93
N LEU A 340 -15.10 -29.41 -31.24
CA LEU A 340 -16.17 -29.23 -30.26
C LEU A 340 -16.46 -30.52 -29.48
N HIS A 341 -16.23 -31.69 -30.08
CA HIS A 341 -16.55 -32.99 -29.47
C HIS A 341 -15.37 -33.62 -28.74
N ASN A 342 -14.17 -33.07 -28.90
CA ASN A 342 -12.95 -33.56 -28.26
C ASN A 342 -12.81 -33.04 -26.82
N LEU A 343 -13.69 -33.53 -25.95
CA LEU A 343 -13.76 -33.11 -24.55
C LEU A 343 -12.64 -33.73 -23.71
N ASN A 344 -12.08 -32.93 -22.80
CA ASN A 344 -10.99 -33.30 -21.91
C ASN A 344 -9.71 -33.66 -22.69
N TYR A 345 -9.44 -32.94 -23.78
CA TYR A 345 -8.23 -33.12 -24.57
C TYR A 345 -7.01 -32.60 -23.80
N ASP A 346 -6.03 -33.47 -23.55
CA ASP A 346 -4.89 -33.21 -22.67
C ASP A 346 -3.52 -33.41 -23.34
N ALA A 347 -3.49 -33.48 -24.67
CA ALA A 347 -2.25 -33.62 -25.42
C ALA A 347 -1.26 -32.47 -25.11
N TRP A 348 0.03 -32.77 -25.20
CA TRP A 348 1.06 -31.77 -24.90
C TRP A 348 0.98 -30.50 -25.77
N SER A 349 0.51 -30.63 -27.01
CA SER A 349 0.24 -29.52 -27.93
C SER A 349 -0.73 -28.50 -27.33
N VAL A 350 -1.85 -28.93 -26.77
CA VAL A 350 -2.84 -28.03 -26.16
C VAL A 350 -2.30 -27.39 -24.88
N VAL A 351 -1.56 -28.16 -24.06
CA VAL A 351 -0.93 -27.65 -22.83
C VAL A 351 0.06 -26.54 -23.15
N VAL A 352 0.97 -26.77 -24.08
CA VAL A 352 1.95 -25.77 -24.53
C VAL A 352 1.25 -24.56 -25.13
N TYR A 353 0.25 -24.78 -25.98
CA TYR A 353 -0.47 -23.70 -26.66
C TYR A 353 -1.16 -22.77 -25.66
N GLN A 354 -2.02 -23.34 -24.82
CA GLN A 354 -2.81 -22.59 -23.86
C GLN A 354 -1.91 -21.87 -22.84
N ARG A 355 -0.91 -22.55 -22.25
CA ARG A 355 0.00 -21.89 -21.30
C ARG A 355 0.84 -20.79 -21.94
N SER A 356 1.22 -20.94 -23.20
CA SER A 356 1.91 -19.88 -23.96
C SER A 356 1.01 -18.66 -24.18
N THR A 357 -0.26 -18.86 -24.52
CA THR A 357 -1.19 -17.73 -24.71
C THR A 357 -1.44 -16.95 -23.41
N VAL A 358 -1.49 -17.61 -22.25
CA VAL A 358 -1.56 -16.95 -20.94
C VAL A 358 -0.32 -16.05 -20.73
N ILE A 359 0.90 -16.58 -20.92
CA ILE A 359 2.15 -15.81 -20.79
C ILE A 359 2.18 -14.61 -21.75
N LEU A 360 1.81 -14.82 -23.02
CA LEU A 360 1.83 -13.75 -24.03
C LEU A 360 0.82 -12.64 -23.70
N SER A 361 -0.39 -13.01 -23.26
CA SER A 361 -1.43 -12.03 -22.91
C SER A 361 -1.06 -11.18 -21.68
N GLU A 362 -0.24 -11.72 -20.77
CA GLU A 362 0.27 -11.04 -19.58
C GLU A 362 1.24 -9.88 -19.90
N ILE A 363 1.70 -9.74 -21.15
CA ILE A 363 2.45 -8.55 -21.60
C ILE A 363 1.66 -7.26 -21.35
N VAL A 364 0.32 -7.32 -21.38
CA VAL A 364 -0.54 -6.18 -21.02
C VAL A 364 -0.32 -5.74 -19.57
N LEU A 365 -0.14 -6.69 -18.64
CA LEU A 365 0.23 -6.42 -17.26
C LEU A 365 1.64 -5.83 -17.18
N GLY A 366 2.62 -6.48 -17.81
CA GLY A 366 4.01 -6.02 -17.79
C GLY A 366 4.17 -4.58 -18.30
N THR A 367 3.51 -4.25 -19.41
CA THR A 367 3.56 -2.89 -19.99
C THR A 367 2.88 -1.84 -19.10
N ALA A 368 1.76 -2.17 -18.45
CA ALA A 368 1.12 -1.29 -17.48
C ALA A 368 2.08 -0.97 -16.32
N LEU A 369 2.69 -2.00 -15.74
CA LEU A 369 3.60 -1.90 -14.60
C LEU A 369 4.87 -1.10 -14.94
N LEU A 370 5.43 -1.34 -16.12
CA LEU A 370 6.55 -0.54 -16.62
C LEU A 370 6.17 0.95 -16.76
N ARG A 371 4.95 1.25 -17.21
CA ARG A 371 4.46 2.62 -17.26
C ARG A 371 4.14 3.20 -15.88
N PHE A 372 3.77 2.37 -14.90
CA PHE A 372 3.63 2.82 -13.51
C PHE A 372 4.95 3.38 -12.98
N ILE A 373 6.06 2.69 -13.22
CA ILE A 373 7.43 3.11 -12.84
C ILE A 373 7.78 4.46 -13.48
N ARG A 374 7.55 4.56 -14.79
CA ARG A 374 7.92 5.75 -15.58
C ARG A 374 6.94 6.88 -15.25
N GLY A 375 7.33 7.79 -14.37
CA GLY A 375 6.49 8.90 -13.90
C GLY A 375 5.91 8.73 -12.50
N ALA A 376 6.41 7.75 -11.74
CA ALA A 376 6.22 7.74 -10.29
C ALA A 376 7.07 8.84 -9.63
N VAL A 377 6.55 9.37 -8.51
CA VAL A 377 7.29 10.32 -7.66
C VAL A 377 8.56 9.65 -7.12
N ASP A 378 8.44 8.38 -6.71
CA ASP A 378 9.58 7.54 -6.37
C ASP A 378 9.66 6.32 -7.33
N PRO A 379 10.49 6.40 -8.38
CA PRO A 379 10.70 5.29 -9.30
C PRO A 379 11.37 4.06 -8.66
N SER A 380 12.09 4.21 -7.55
CA SER A 380 12.73 3.09 -6.88
C SER A 380 11.69 2.20 -6.23
N TRP A 381 10.80 2.79 -5.43
CA TRP A 381 9.74 2.03 -4.76
C TRP A 381 8.66 1.56 -5.71
N GLN A 382 8.33 2.36 -6.72
CA GLN A 382 7.40 1.91 -7.75
C GLN A 382 7.96 0.70 -8.52
N ARG A 383 9.28 0.57 -8.71
CA ARG A 383 9.90 -0.64 -9.28
C ARG A 383 9.68 -1.86 -8.39
N VAL A 384 9.85 -1.72 -7.08
CA VAL A 384 9.59 -2.81 -6.11
C VAL A 384 8.12 -3.24 -6.16
N LEU A 385 7.18 -2.30 -6.10
CA LEU A 385 5.75 -2.59 -6.22
C LEU A 385 5.38 -3.24 -7.56
N SER A 386 6.00 -2.77 -8.65
CA SER A 386 5.73 -3.30 -9.98
C SER A 386 6.28 -4.72 -10.15
N ALA A 387 7.51 -4.98 -9.69
CA ALA A 387 8.08 -6.32 -9.66
C ALA A 387 7.26 -7.25 -8.74
N SER A 388 6.79 -6.74 -7.60
CA SER A 388 5.90 -7.46 -6.69
C SER A 388 4.60 -7.90 -7.36
N LEU A 389 3.93 -7.02 -8.10
CA LEU A 389 2.71 -7.34 -8.84
C LEU A 389 2.97 -8.34 -9.97
N PHE A 390 4.05 -8.16 -10.74
CA PHE A 390 4.38 -9.06 -11.86
C PHE A 390 4.79 -10.47 -11.41
N LEU A 391 5.37 -10.59 -10.21
CA LEU A 391 5.77 -11.85 -9.58
C LEU A 391 4.77 -12.28 -8.49
N HIS A 392 3.56 -11.73 -8.47
CA HIS A 392 2.62 -11.99 -7.38
C HIS A 392 2.20 -13.48 -7.34
N PRO A 393 2.32 -14.18 -6.19
CA PRO A 393 2.02 -15.61 -6.09
C PRO A 393 0.61 -15.99 -6.54
N GLY A 394 -0.36 -15.09 -6.34
CA GLY A 394 -1.73 -15.28 -6.82
C GLY A 394 -1.84 -15.40 -8.35
N PHE A 395 -1.05 -14.66 -9.14
CA PHE A 395 -1.02 -14.84 -10.60
C PHE A 395 -0.36 -16.16 -10.97
N LEU A 396 0.74 -16.52 -10.30
CA LEU A 396 1.39 -17.82 -10.53
C LEU A 396 0.42 -18.99 -10.28
N ILE A 397 -0.26 -18.97 -9.13
CA ILE A 397 -1.19 -20.02 -8.71
C ILE A 397 -2.41 -20.07 -9.64
N ILE A 398 -3.05 -18.92 -9.88
CA ILE A 398 -4.36 -18.90 -10.55
C ILE A 398 -4.21 -18.96 -12.08
N ASP A 399 -3.23 -18.28 -12.65
CA ASP A 399 -3.10 -18.21 -14.12
C ASP A 399 -2.16 -19.28 -14.67
N HIS A 400 -0.99 -19.44 -14.05
CA HIS A 400 0.09 -20.27 -14.61
C HIS A 400 0.14 -21.69 -14.08
N ILE A 401 -0.70 -22.05 -13.10
CA ILE A 401 -0.89 -23.44 -12.64
C ILE A 401 -2.37 -23.81 -12.82
N HIS A 402 -3.28 -23.15 -12.12
CA HIS A 402 -4.73 -23.44 -12.17
C HIS A 402 -5.39 -23.18 -13.54
N PHE A 403 -4.79 -22.31 -14.37
CA PHE A 403 -5.19 -21.92 -15.73
C PHE A 403 -6.32 -20.88 -15.81
N GLN A 404 -5.95 -19.60 -15.95
CA GLN A 404 -6.83 -18.44 -16.14
C GLN A 404 -6.09 -17.28 -16.83
N TYR A 405 -6.84 -16.33 -17.40
CA TYR A 405 -6.28 -15.12 -18.03
C TYR A 405 -6.36 -13.86 -17.12
N ASN A 406 -6.17 -13.98 -15.81
CA ASN A 406 -6.36 -12.83 -14.91
C ASN A 406 -5.29 -11.76 -15.10
N GLY A 407 -4.02 -12.12 -15.32
CA GLY A 407 -2.91 -11.19 -15.52
C GLY A 407 -3.19 -10.21 -16.66
N PHE A 408 -3.67 -10.70 -17.80
CA PHE A 408 -4.14 -9.87 -18.91
C PHE A 408 -5.21 -8.85 -18.48
N MET A 409 -6.28 -9.32 -17.82
CA MET A 409 -7.41 -8.47 -17.40
C MET A 409 -7.02 -7.48 -16.30
N PHE A 410 -6.21 -7.89 -15.33
CA PHE A 410 -5.63 -6.98 -14.33
C PHE A 410 -4.66 -5.99 -14.97
N GLY A 411 -3.99 -6.34 -16.06
CA GLY A 411 -3.24 -5.39 -16.88
C GLY A 411 -4.13 -4.28 -17.44
N ILE A 412 -5.31 -4.61 -17.97
CA ILE A 412 -6.31 -3.61 -18.40
C ILE A 412 -6.76 -2.76 -17.21
N LEU A 413 -7.03 -3.37 -16.05
CA LEU A 413 -7.40 -2.64 -14.83
C LEU A 413 -6.31 -1.64 -14.42
N LEU A 414 -5.05 -2.07 -14.42
CA LEU A 414 -3.91 -1.23 -14.05
C LEU A 414 -3.71 -0.10 -15.06
N TRP A 415 -3.84 -0.35 -16.36
CA TRP A 415 -3.88 0.72 -17.36
C TRP A 415 -5.00 1.73 -17.10
N SER A 416 -6.20 1.25 -16.72
CA SER A 416 -7.32 2.11 -16.35
C SER A 416 -7.02 2.98 -15.11
N ILE A 417 -6.46 2.38 -14.05
CA ILE A 417 -6.06 3.09 -12.82
C ILE A 417 -4.96 4.11 -13.12
N LEU A 418 -3.99 3.75 -13.97
CA LEU A 418 -2.92 4.63 -14.40
C LEU A 418 -3.45 5.83 -15.19
N MET A 419 -4.43 5.64 -16.08
CA MET A 419 -5.09 6.76 -16.75
C MET A 419 -5.80 7.69 -15.75
N ALA A 420 -6.39 7.15 -14.69
CA ALA A 420 -6.94 7.97 -13.60
C ALA A 420 -5.84 8.74 -12.85
N ARG A 421 -4.69 8.10 -12.57
CA ARG A 421 -3.50 8.72 -11.94
C ARG A 421 -2.98 9.91 -12.74
N GLU A 422 -2.95 9.77 -14.06
CA GLU A 422 -2.50 10.81 -15.01
C GLU A 422 -3.57 11.88 -15.31
N GLY A 423 -4.73 11.83 -14.66
CA GLY A 423 -5.84 12.75 -14.90
C GLY A 423 -6.61 12.51 -16.20
N ARG A 424 -6.28 11.46 -16.97
CA ARG A 424 -6.95 11.03 -18.22
C ARG A 424 -8.22 10.23 -17.92
N LYS A 425 -9.17 10.88 -17.24
CA LYS A 425 -10.41 10.27 -16.70
C LYS A 425 -11.28 9.58 -17.76
N LEU A 426 -11.40 10.16 -18.96
CA LEU A 426 -12.16 9.53 -20.06
C LEU A 426 -11.54 8.20 -20.50
N ALA A 427 -10.21 8.15 -20.67
CA ALA A 427 -9.49 6.93 -21.04
C ALA A 427 -9.57 5.88 -19.93
N SER A 428 -9.51 6.31 -18.66
CA SER A 428 -9.75 5.44 -17.50
C SER A 428 -11.14 4.78 -17.57
N GLY A 429 -12.20 5.58 -17.75
CA GLY A 429 -13.57 5.05 -17.89
C GLY A 429 -13.74 4.10 -19.08
N LEU A 430 -13.14 4.41 -20.23
CA LEU A 430 -13.18 3.57 -21.43
C LEU A 430 -12.50 2.22 -21.19
N LEU A 431 -11.29 2.21 -20.62
CA LEU A 431 -10.56 0.97 -20.33
C LEU A 431 -11.28 0.11 -19.29
N PHE A 432 -11.89 0.73 -18.28
CA PHE A 432 -12.70 0.01 -17.30
C PHE A 432 -13.98 -0.58 -17.92
N ALA A 433 -14.64 0.15 -18.83
CA ALA A 433 -15.78 -0.38 -19.58
C ALA A 433 -15.38 -1.57 -20.46
N VAL A 434 -14.20 -1.52 -21.10
CA VAL A 434 -13.64 -2.65 -21.86
C VAL A 434 -13.43 -3.84 -20.93
N LEU A 435 -12.82 -3.63 -19.76
CA LEU A 435 -12.59 -4.67 -18.76
C LEU A 435 -13.89 -5.35 -18.27
N LEU A 436 -14.96 -4.58 -18.03
CA LEU A 436 -16.27 -5.14 -17.66
C LEU A 436 -16.83 -6.09 -18.74
N ASN A 437 -16.54 -5.81 -20.01
CA ASN A 437 -16.94 -6.64 -21.14
C ASN A 437 -15.98 -7.83 -21.39
N PHE A 438 -14.81 -7.87 -20.73
CA PHE A 438 -13.97 -9.06 -20.65
C PHE A 438 -14.37 -9.97 -19.49
N LYS A 439 -14.73 -9.43 -18.33
CA LYS A 439 -15.20 -10.23 -17.19
C LYS A 439 -16.07 -9.39 -16.28
N HIS A 440 -17.33 -9.81 -16.11
CA HIS A 440 -18.32 -9.05 -15.36
C HIS A 440 -18.02 -8.96 -13.84
N ILE A 441 -17.13 -9.82 -13.30
CA ILE A 441 -16.74 -9.76 -11.88
C ILE A 441 -16.12 -8.41 -11.47
N TYR A 442 -15.51 -7.67 -12.40
CA TYR A 442 -14.99 -6.33 -12.15
C TYR A 442 -16.09 -5.31 -11.84
N MET A 443 -17.37 -5.67 -11.98
CA MET A 443 -18.49 -4.89 -11.49
C MET A 443 -18.39 -4.61 -9.96
N TYR A 444 -17.69 -5.44 -9.20
CA TYR A 444 -17.38 -5.20 -7.78
C TYR A 444 -16.63 -3.89 -7.56
N LEU A 445 -15.90 -3.41 -8.58
CA LEU A 445 -15.11 -2.18 -8.55
C LEU A 445 -15.86 -0.99 -9.16
N ALA A 446 -16.96 -1.23 -9.89
CA ALA A 446 -17.68 -0.22 -10.65
C ALA A 446 -18.24 0.95 -9.83
N PRO A 447 -18.73 0.77 -8.58
CA PRO A 447 -19.20 1.89 -7.77
C PRO A 447 -18.15 2.98 -7.56
N ALA A 448 -16.89 2.60 -7.29
CA ALA A 448 -15.79 3.56 -7.14
C ALA A 448 -15.50 4.32 -8.44
N TYR A 449 -15.48 3.63 -9.58
CA TYR A 449 -15.31 4.26 -10.90
C TYR A 449 -16.45 5.22 -11.23
N PHE A 450 -17.69 4.81 -10.98
CA PHE A 450 -18.87 5.63 -11.25
C PHE A 450 -18.82 6.94 -10.45
N VAL A 451 -18.67 6.85 -9.12
CA VAL A 451 -18.62 8.01 -8.23
C VAL A 451 -17.43 8.91 -8.58
N TYR A 452 -16.25 8.33 -8.81
CA TYR A 452 -15.05 9.10 -9.17
C TYR A 452 -15.20 9.83 -10.51
N LEU A 453 -15.63 9.16 -11.57
CA LEU A 453 -15.73 9.77 -12.90
C LEU A 453 -16.88 10.78 -12.96
N LEU A 454 -18.03 10.48 -12.34
CA LEU A 454 -19.14 11.42 -12.27
C LEU A 454 -18.70 12.71 -11.56
N ARG A 455 -18.16 12.59 -10.35
CA ARG A 455 -17.80 13.75 -9.53
C ARG A 455 -16.58 14.51 -10.05
N SER A 456 -15.54 13.80 -10.51
CA SER A 456 -14.24 14.40 -10.88
C SER A 456 -14.13 14.80 -12.34
N HIS A 457 -14.94 14.23 -13.23
CA HIS A 457 -14.87 14.48 -14.67
C HIS A 457 -16.12 15.18 -15.22
N CYS A 458 -17.29 14.74 -14.76
CA CYS A 458 -18.57 15.18 -15.33
C CYS A 458 -19.21 16.33 -14.56
N MET A 459 -18.61 16.80 -13.46
CA MET A 459 -19.15 17.87 -12.63
C MET A 459 -18.10 18.93 -12.33
N SER A 460 -18.53 20.17 -12.16
CA SER A 460 -17.69 21.28 -11.70
C SER A 460 -17.32 21.13 -10.21
N PRO A 461 -16.36 21.90 -9.68
CA PRO A 461 -16.11 21.96 -8.24
C PRO A 461 -17.36 22.32 -7.42
N SER A 462 -18.23 23.21 -7.93
CA SER A 462 -19.51 23.60 -7.32
C SER A 462 -20.61 22.54 -7.41
N GLY A 463 -20.42 21.48 -8.21
CA GLY A 463 -21.36 20.37 -8.34
C GLY A 463 -22.33 20.48 -9.53
N GLU A 464 -22.13 21.44 -10.43
CA GLU A 464 -22.91 21.54 -11.66
C GLU A 464 -22.45 20.49 -12.67
N ILE A 465 -23.39 19.86 -13.38
CA ILE A 465 -23.08 18.89 -14.42
C ILE A 465 -22.43 19.62 -15.60
N LEU A 466 -21.34 19.07 -16.12
CA LEU A 466 -20.64 19.52 -17.33
C LEU A 466 -21.11 18.67 -18.52
N PRO A 467 -22.10 19.13 -19.32
CA PRO A 467 -22.79 18.26 -20.27
C PRO A 467 -21.86 17.66 -21.32
N THR A 468 -20.90 18.43 -21.83
CA THR A 468 -19.94 17.95 -22.83
C THR A 468 -19.08 16.80 -22.29
N LYS A 469 -18.62 16.89 -21.04
CA LYS A 469 -17.81 15.83 -20.40
C LYS A 469 -18.66 14.61 -20.06
N PHE A 470 -19.87 14.84 -19.55
CA PHE A 470 -20.83 13.78 -19.25
C PHE A 470 -21.21 12.99 -20.52
N ILE A 471 -21.63 13.69 -21.58
CA ILE A 471 -22.01 13.07 -22.87
C ILE A 471 -20.79 12.37 -23.50
N SER A 472 -19.60 12.96 -23.43
CA SER A 472 -18.39 12.31 -23.94
C SER A 472 -18.08 10.99 -23.22
N LEU A 473 -18.19 10.96 -21.89
CA LEU A 473 -18.02 9.74 -21.11
C LEU A 473 -19.13 8.71 -21.39
N ALA A 474 -20.38 9.16 -21.40
CA ALA A 474 -21.54 8.31 -21.71
C ALA A 474 -21.41 7.66 -23.09
N ASN A 475 -21.08 8.44 -24.13
CA ASN A 475 -20.88 7.93 -25.48
C ASN A 475 -19.70 6.96 -25.56
N ALA A 476 -18.60 7.22 -24.85
CA ALA A 476 -17.46 6.29 -24.79
C ALA A 476 -17.87 4.94 -24.18
N VAL A 477 -18.65 4.94 -23.10
CA VAL A 477 -19.17 3.71 -22.48
C VAL A 477 -20.18 3.02 -23.40
N ILE A 478 -21.13 3.75 -23.97
CA ILE A 478 -22.14 3.21 -24.91
C ILE A 478 -21.46 2.58 -26.12
N LEU A 479 -20.41 3.19 -26.66
CA LEU A 479 -19.66 2.63 -27.79
C LEU A 479 -19.03 1.28 -27.43
N VAL A 480 -18.41 1.17 -26.26
CA VAL A 480 -17.79 -0.07 -25.80
C VAL A 480 -18.83 -1.18 -25.59
N PHE A 481 -19.92 -0.88 -24.88
CA PHE A 481 -21.00 -1.85 -24.68
C PHE A 481 -21.76 -2.16 -25.98
N GLY A 482 -21.90 -1.20 -26.88
CA GLY A 482 -22.47 -1.40 -28.22
C GLY A 482 -21.61 -2.32 -29.08
N ALA A 483 -20.28 -2.16 -29.04
CA ALA A 483 -19.35 -3.05 -29.72
C ALA A 483 -19.37 -4.48 -29.14
N SER A 484 -19.60 -4.63 -27.84
CA SER A 484 -19.63 -5.93 -27.17
C SER A 484 -20.99 -6.63 -27.31
N LEU A 485 -22.06 -5.97 -26.85
CA LEU A 485 -23.40 -6.53 -26.76
C LEU A 485 -24.23 -6.33 -28.04
N GLY A 486 -23.88 -5.35 -28.88
CA GLY A 486 -24.64 -4.98 -30.08
C GLY A 486 -24.96 -6.15 -31.01
N PRO A 487 -23.99 -7.00 -31.38
CA PRO A 487 -24.27 -8.18 -32.21
C PRO A 487 -25.33 -9.11 -31.60
N PHE A 488 -25.30 -9.32 -30.28
CA PHE A 488 -26.27 -10.18 -29.59
C PHE A 488 -27.63 -9.50 -29.41
N ILE A 489 -27.67 -8.17 -29.31
CA ILE A 489 -28.92 -7.40 -29.33
C ILE A 489 -29.59 -7.53 -30.71
N LEU A 490 -28.83 -7.37 -31.79
CA LEU A 490 -29.34 -7.45 -33.16
C LEU A 490 -29.87 -8.85 -33.52
N ILE A 491 -29.26 -9.92 -32.98
CA ILE A 491 -29.70 -11.31 -33.19
C ILE A 491 -30.79 -11.72 -32.17
N GLY A 492 -31.19 -10.83 -31.24
CA GLY A 492 -32.26 -11.09 -30.27
C GLY A 492 -31.87 -12.03 -29.12
N GLN A 493 -30.57 -12.16 -28.82
CA GLN A 493 -30.02 -13.11 -27.84
C GLN A 493 -29.63 -12.47 -26.49
N LEU A 494 -29.99 -11.20 -26.26
CA LEU A 494 -29.64 -10.51 -25.01
C LEU A 494 -30.14 -11.25 -23.75
N PRO A 495 -31.38 -11.80 -23.68
CA PRO A 495 -31.82 -12.55 -22.51
C PRO A 495 -30.97 -13.79 -22.23
N GLN A 496 -30.61 -14.54 -23.28
CA GLN A 496 -29.75 -15.73 -23.18
C GLN A 496 -28.37 -15.35 -22.66
N LEU A 497 -27.75 -14.31 -23.24
CA LEU A 497 -26.46 -13.82 -22.80
C LEU A 497 -26.49 -13.44 -21.31
N VAL A 498 -27.50 -12.66 -20.88
CA VAL A 498 -27.65 -12.26 -19.48
C VAL A 498 -27.80 -13.46 -18.55
N SER A 499 -28.57 -14.49 -18.94
CA SER A 499 -28.72 -15.71 -18.13
C SER A 499 -27.42 -16.51 -17.98
N ARG A 500 -26.53 -16.46 -18.98
CA ARG A 500 -25.20 -17.09 -18.92
C ARG A 500 -24.24 -16.31 -18.02
N LEU A 501 -24.23 -14.98 -18.15
CA LEU A 501 -23.35 -14.12 -17.36
C LEU A 501 -23.73 -14.10 -15.86
N PHE A 502 -25.02 -14.18 -15.55
CA PHE A 502 -25.54 -14.12 -14.19
C PHE A 502 -26.37 -15.37 -13.85
N PRO A 503 -25.74 -16.53 -13.62
CA PRO A 503 -26.45 -17.75 -13.26
C PRO A 503 -26.98 -17.66 -11.82
N PHE A 504 -28.27 -17.37 -11.66
CA PHE A 504 -28.94 -17.21 -10.36
C PHE A 504 -29.22 -18.53 -9.62
N THR A 505 -28.84 -19.67 -10.19
CA THR A 505 -29.14 -21.01 -9.65
C THR A 505 -28.11 -21.52 -8.64
N ARG A 506 -27.07 -20.72 -8.33
CA ARG A 506 -26.07 -21.08 -7.34
C ARG A 506 -26.42 -20.43 -5.99
N GLY A 507 -26.11 -21.12 -4.90
CA GLY A 507 -26.38 -20.67 -3.54
C GLY A 507 -25.21 -19.97 -2.87
N LEU A 508 -25.47 -19.41 -1.70
CA LEU A 508 -24.43 -18.90 -0.80
C LEU A 508 -23.49 -20.05 -0.41
N ASN A 509 -22.17 -19.83 -0.45
CA ASN A 509 -21.13 -20.85 -0.12
C ASN A 509 -21.20 -22.14 -0.96
N HIS A 510 -21.64 -22.07 -2.22
CA HIS A 510 -21.82 -23.24 -3.09
C HIS A 510 -20.52 -23.92 -3.59
N ALA A 511 -19.34 -23.36 -3.34
CA ALA A 511 -18.06 -23.91 -3.81
C ALA A 511 -17.02 -23.87 -2.69
N TYR A 512 -15.76 -24.22 -3.00
CA TYR A 512 -14.65 -24.06 -2.07
C TYR A 512 -14.73 -22.68 -1.38
N TRP A 513 -14.65 -22.68 -0.05
CA TRP A 513 -15.04 -21.52 0.74
C TRP A 513 -14.02 -20.39 0.55
N ALA A 514 -14.45 -19.29 -0.07
CA ALA A 514 -13.75 -18.03 0.08
C ALA A 514 -13.72 -17.67 1.57
N PRO A 515 -12.56 -17.32 2.17
CA PRO A 515 -12.51 -16.84 3.55
C PRO A 515 -13.10 -15.44 3.65
N ASN A 516 -14.43 -15.36 3.67
CA ASN A 516 -15.22 -14.15 3.76
C ASN A 516 -16.13 -14.17 5.00
N ALA A 517 -17.02 -13.19 5.14
CA ALA A 517 -17.90 -13.09 6.31
C ALA A 517 -18.85 -14.30 6.42
N TRP A 518 -19.26 -14.89 5.29
CA TRP A 518 -20.19 -16.02 5.26
C TRP A 518 -19.58 -17.32 5.76
N ALA A 519 -18.26 -17.49 5.64
CA ALA A 519 -17.55 -18.59 6.28
C ALA A 519 -17.67 -18.52 7.82
N LEU A 520 -17.53 -17.33 8.40
CA LEU A 520 -17.70 -17.11 9.85
C LEU A 520 -19.15 -17.32 10.31
N VAL A 521 -20.13 -16.85 9.53
CA VAL A 521 -21.56 -17.09 9.79
C VAL A 521 -21.86 -18.59 9.77
N THR A 522 -21.25 -19.32 8.84
CA THR A 522 -21.39 -20.78 8.75
C THR A 522 -20.80 -21.49 9.97
N VAL A 523 -19.62 -21.07 10.43
CA VAL A 523 -19.00 -21.60 11.66
C VAL A 523 -19.88 -21.32 12.88
N MET A 524 -20.43 -20.10 12.99
CA MET A 524 -21.34 -19.72 14.07
C MET A 524 -22.62 -20.59 14.07
N ASP A 525 -23.22 -20.82 12.91
CA ASP A 525 -24.39 -21.71 12.77
C ASP A 525 -24.08 -23.13 13.27
N ARG A 526 -22.89 -23.67 12.97
CA ARG A 526 -22.45 -24.99 13.44
C ARG A 526 -22.21 -25.03 14.95
N ALA A 527 -21.59 -23.98 15.52
CA ALA A 527 -21.38 -23.89 16.95
C ALA A 527 -22.71 -23.82 17.73
N LEU A 528 -23.67 -23.04 17.25
CA LEU A 528 -25.01 -22.96 17.82
C LEU A 528 -25.76 -24.28 17.72
N LEU A 529 -25.64 -24.99 16.59
CA LEU A 529 -26.22 -26.33 16.43
C LEU A 529 -25.65 -27.33 17.45
N GLN A 530 -24.33 -27.28 17.71
CA GLN A 530 -23.71 -28.14 18.72
C GLN A 530 -24.20 -27.78 20.14
N LEU A 531 -24.34 -26.49 20.43
CA LEU A 531 -24.86 -26.02 21.72
C LEU A 531 -26.31 -26.47 21.94
N ALA A 532 -27.16 -26.31 20.93
CA ALA A 532 -28.56 -26.75 20.95
C ALA A 532 -28.67 -28.25 21.25
N ARG A 533 -27.85 -29.08 20.59
CA ARG A 533 -27.81 -30.53 20.81
C ARG A 533 -27.30 -30.93 22.19
N ARG A 534 -26.38 -30.16 22.77
CA ARG A 534 -25.70 -30.53 24.03
C ARG A 534 -26.44 -30.07 25.27
N PHE A 535 -27.18 -28.97 25.20
CA PHE A 535 -27.80 -28.33 26.36
C PHE A 535 -29.33 -28.29 26.30
N ASP A 536 -29.95 -28.91 25.30
CA ASP A 536 -31.40 -28.83 25.03
C ASP A 536 -31.91 -27.37 25.07
N ALA A 537 -31.05 -26.45 24.63
CA ALA A 537 -31.39 -25.05 24.51
C ALA A 537 -32.42 -24.98 23.38
N GLY A 538 -33.67 -24.62 23.69
CA GLY A 538 -34.87 -24.70 22.82
C GLY A 538 -34.85 -23.87 21.54
N PHE A 539 -33.77 -23.96 20.75
CA PHE A 539 -33.64 -23.40 19.43
C PHE A 539 -34.43 -24.24 18.43
N VAL A 540 -35.15 -23.57 17.53
CA VAL A 540 -35.81 -24.23 16.39
C VAL A 540 -34.73 -24.63 15.38
N VAL A 541 -34.48 -25.93 15.23
CA VAL A 541 -33.47 -26.46 14.32
C VAL A 541 -34.08 -26.86 12.99
N ASN A 542 -33.60 -26.26 11.89
CA ASN A 542 -33.97 -26.66 10.54
C ASN A 542 -33.16 -27.89 10.10
N GLN A 543 -33.85 -29.02 9.91
CA GLN A 543 -33.23 -30.28 9.49
C GLN A 543 -32.55 -30.21 8.11
N GLN A 544 -33.05 -29.39 7.18
CA GLN A 544 -32.40 -29.19 5.88
C GLN A 544 -31.03 -28.52 6.05
N GLY A 545 -30.91 -27.57 7.00
CA GLY A 545 -29.64 -26.90 7.28
C GLY A 545 -28.61 -27.77 8.00
N VAL A 546 -29.05 -28.75 8.78
CA VAL A 546 -28.18 -29.78 9.37
C VAL A 546 -27.46 -30.58 8.27
N VAL A 547 -28.19 -30.90 7.19
CA VAL A 547 -27.75 -31.76 6.09
C VAL A 547 -27.03 -30.99 4.97
N SER A 548 -27.38 -29.71 4.76
CA SER A 548 -26.87 -28.88 3.66
C SER A 548 -25.39 -28.52 3.82
N THR A 549 -24.95 -28.11 5.01
CA THR A 549 -23.57 -27.62 5.23
C THR A 549 -22.57 -28.74 5.54
N SER A 550 -23.04 -29.95 5.84
CA SER A 550 -22.21 -31.08 6.31
C SER A 550 -21.60 -31.93 5.19
N ARG A 551 -22.00 -31.70 3.93
CA ARG A 551 -21.53 -32.53 2.80
C ARG A 551 -20.25 -32.03 2.14
N GLY A 552 -19.86 -30.77 2.33
CA GLY A 552 -18.78 -30.16 1.51
C GLY A 552 -19.03 -30.24 0.00
N LEU A 553 -20.28 -30.53 -0.40
CA LEU A 553 -20.72 -30.70 -1.78
C LEU A 553 -21.37 -29.41 -2.27
N VAL A 554 -21.19 -29.12 -3.55
CA VAL A 554 -21.77 -27.97 -4.25
C VAL A 554 -23.30 -28.00 -4.15
N GLY A 555 -23.90 -27.00 -3.49
CA GLY A 555 -25.34 -26.89 -3.31
C GLY A 555 -25.76 -25.64 -2.51
N ASP A 556 -27.07 -25.36 -2.47
CA ASP A 556 -27.59 -24.21 -1.73
C ASP A 556 -27.42 -24.38 -0.22
N THR A 557 -26.66 -23.47 0.41
CA THR A 557 -26.46 -23.48 1.86
C THR A 557 -27.71 -23.00 2.57
N THR A 558 -28.35 -23.90 3.32
CA THR A 558 -29.37 -23.56 4.31
C THR A 558 -28.75 -23.66 5.70
N PHE A 559 -29.02 -22.68 6.56
CA PHE A 559 -28.51 -22.66 7.92
C PHE A 559 -29.41 -23.47 8.86
N ALA A 560 -28.80 -24.12 9.86
CA ALA A 560 -29.50 -25.02 10.76
C ALA A 560 -30.19 -24.28 11.91
N VAL A 561 -29.57 -23.21 12.42
CA VAL A 561 -30.06 -22.39 13.54
C VAL A 561 -30.24 -20.94 13.10
N LEU A 562 -29.32 -20.41 12.29
CA LEU A 562 -29.39 -19.04 11.79
C LEU A 562 -30.42 -18.90 10.65
N PRO A 563 -30.97 -17.70 10.41
CA PRO A 563 -31.90 -17.47 9.31
C PRO A 563 -31.20 -17.58 7.95
N THR A 564 -31.93 -18.08 6.95
CA THR A 564 -31.43 -18.14 5.56
C THR A 564 -31.10 -16.76 5.03
N VAL A 565 -29.86 -16.58 4.60
CA VAL A 565 -29.41 -15.36 3.91
C VAL A 565 -29.86 -15.46 2.45
N LYS A 566 -30.46 -14.39 1.91
CA LYS A 566 -30.91 -14.27 0.51
C LYS A 566 -29.98 -13.32 -0.26
N PRO A 567 -29.93 -13.38 -1.61
CA PRO A 567 -29.12 -12.47 -2.42
C PRO A 567 -29.36 -10.99 -2.08
N ILE A 568 -30.63 -10.60 -1.87
CA ILE A 568 -30.99 -9.23 -1.51
C ILE A 568 -30.35 -8.74 -0.20
N HIS A 569 -30.18 -9.63 0.81
CA HIS A 569 -29.53 -9.27 2.06
C HIS A 569 -28.05 -8.95 1.83
N THR A 570 -27.37 -9.80 1.05
CA THR A 570 -25.95 -9.62 0.71
C THR A 570 -25.71 -8.37 -0.10
N PHE A 571 -26.60 -8.08 -1.06
CA PHE A 571 -26.58 -6.84 -1.83
C PHE A 571 -26.79 -5.62 -0.95
N ALA A 572 -27.79 -5.63 -0.06
CA ALA A 572 -28.07 -4.53 0.85
C ALA A 572 -26.89 -4.23 1.80
N ILE A 573 -26.29 -5.27 2.40
CA ILE A 573 -25.12 -5.13 3.28
C ILE A 573 -23.93 -4.57 2.50
N THR A 574 -23.66 -5.12 1.31
CA THR A 574 -22.54 -4.66 0.46
C THR A 574 -22.69 -3.17 0.12
N ILE A 575 -23.88 -2.74 -0.31
CA ILE A 575 -24.14 -1.33 -0.62
C ILE A 575 -24.04 -0.45 0.62
N ALA A 576 -24.59 -0.89 1.77
CA ALA A 576 -24.54 -0.12 3.00
C ALA A 576 -23.09 0.21 3.42
N PHE A 577 -22.20 -0.78 3.39
CA PHE A 577 -20.78 -0.56 3.66
C PHE A 577 -20.10 0.28 2.56
N GLN A 578 -20.40 0.02 1.28
CA GLN A 578 -19.80 0.78 0.18
C GLN A 578 -20.13 2.26 0.24
N VAL A 579 -21.38 2.62 0.57
CA VAL A 579 -21.82 4.02 0.67
C VAL A 579 -20.95 4.81 1.66
N MET A 580 -20.51 4.21 2.78
CA MET A 580 -19.72 4.91 3.80
C MET A 580 -18.47 5.57 3.22
N PHE A 581 -17.73 4.86 2.38
CA PHE A 581 -16.49 5.38 1.77
C PHE A 581 -16.72 5.98 0.38
N LEU A 582 -17.79 5.63 -0.32
CA LEU A 582 -18.18 6.33 -1.56
C LEU A 582 -18.61 7.78 -1.31
N VAL A 583 -19.24 8.08 -0.15
CA VAL A 583 -19.52 9.45 0.27
C VAL A 583 -18.22 10.24 0.47
N LYS A 584 -17.18 9.61 1.06
CA LYS A 584 -15.85 10.23 1.17
C LYS A 584 -15.25 10.51 -0.22
N LEU A 585 -15.30 9.53 -1.13
CA LEU A 585 -14.84 9.70 -2.51
C LEU A 585 -15.58 10.84 -3.24
N TRP A 586 -16.89 10.97 -3.04
CA TRP A 586 -17.69 12.05 -3.63
C TRP A 586 -17.26 13.43 -3.10
N ARG A 587 -16.90 13.53 -1.82
CA ARG A 587 -16.44 14.78 -1.22
C ARG A 587 -15.01 15.14 -1.64
N THR A 588 -14.12 14.14 -1.73
CA THR A 588 -12.70 14.32 -2.08
C THR A 588 -12.31 13.44 -3.26
N PRO A 589 -12.68 13.81 -4.50
CA PRO A 589 -12.55 12.95 -5.67
C PRO A 589 -11.14 13.01 -6.30
N ASN A 590 -10.11 12.69 -5.51
CA ASN A 590 -8.72 12.61 -5.97
C ASN A 590 -8.27 11.15 -6.19
N TYR A 591 -7.10 10.98 -6.83
CA TYR A 591 -6.58 9.65 -7.18
C TYR A 591 -6.43 8.72 -5.97
N LYS A 592 -5.87 9.21 -4.85
CA LYS A 592 -5.68 8.39 -3.64
C LYS A 592 -7.01 7.94 -3.07
N SER A 593 -7.98 8.85 -2.92
CA SER A 593 -9.33 8.52 -2.45
C SER A 593 -10.05 7.55 -3.39
N PHE A 594 -9.86 7.70 -4.71
CA PHE A 594 -10.39 6.78 -5.71
C PHE A 594 -9.79 5.38 -5.55
N LEU A 595 -8.47 5.26 -5.48
CA LEU A 595 -7.78 3.97 -5.32
C LEU A 595 -8.13 3.31 -3.99
N THR A 596 -8.22 4.06 -2.89
CA THR A 596 -8.70 3.54 -1.60
C THR A 596 -10.14 3.04 -1.70
N ALA A 597 -11.05 3.82 -2.28
CA ALA A 597 -12.45 3.42 -2.45
C ALA A 597 -12.60 2.23 -3.41
N LEU A 598 -11.76 2.13 -4.43
CA LEU A 598 -11.68 1.00 -5.35
C LEU A 598 -11.32 -0.28 -4.61
N THR A 599 -10.24 -0.24 -3.82
CA THR A 599 -9.80 -1.34 -2.97
C THR A 599 -10.89 -1.74 -1.97
N LEU A 600 -11.52 -0.77 -1.30
CA LEU A 600 -12.59 -1.03 -0.34
C LEU A 600 -13.88 -1.57 -1.00
N CYS A 601 -14.21 -1.15 -2.22
CA CYS A 601 -15.31 -1.75 -3.00
C CYS A 601 -15.03 -3.23 -3.27
N GLY A 602 -13.81 -3.56 -3.71
CA GLY A 602 -13.35 -4.93 -3.89
C GLY A 602 -13.43 -5.73 -2.59
N TYR A 603 -12.91 -5.16 -1.49
CA TYR A 603 -12.89 -5.79 -0.17
C TYR A 603 -14.30 -6.09 0.34
N THR A 604 -15.19 -5.09 0.28
CA THR A 604 -16.58 -5.22 0.75
C THR A 604 -17.35 -6.25 -0.08
N SER A 605 -17.19 -6.21 -1.41
CA SER A 605 -17.83 -7.18 -2.31
C SER A 605 -17.29 -8.59 -2.07
N TYR A 606 -16.00 -8.73 -1.81
CA TYR A 606 -15.38 -10.02 -1.45
C TYR A 606 -15.92 -10.57 -0.12
N MET A 607 -16.07 -9.69 0.89
CA MET A 607 -16.50 -10.09 2.23
C MET A 607 -17.98 -10.43 2.30
N PHE A 608 -18.84 -9.69 1.60
CA PHE A 608 -20.30 -9.77 1.75
C PHE A 608 -21.05 -10.12 0.47
N GLY A 609 -20.39 -10.38 -0.65
CA GLY A 609 -21.08 -10.77 -1.90
C GLY A 609 -21.75 -12.14 -1.83
N TRP A 610 -22.78 -12.34 -2.65
CA TRP A 610 -23.54 -13.61 -2.73
C TRP A 610 -22.70 -14.76 -3.33
N HIS A 611 -22.05 -14.49 -4.46
CA HIS A 611 -21.20 -15.45 -5.19
C HIS A 611 -19.77 -14.95 -5.28
N VAL A 612 -19.00 -15.26 -4.23
CA VAL A 612 -17.58 -14.90 -4.18
C VAL A 612 -16.77 -16.16 -3.98
N HIS A 613 -15.83 -16.38 -4.89
CA HIS A 613 -14.85 -17.45 -4.83
C HIS A 613 -13.52 -16.91 -4.27
N GLU A 614 -12.71 -17.79 -3.72
CA GLU A 614 -11.36 -17.53 -3.22
C GLU A 614 -10.50 -16.77 -4.24
N LYS A 615 -10.62 -17.10 -5.54
CA LYS A 615 -9.91 -16.43 -6.64
C LYS A 615 -10.18 -14.91 -6.73
N ALA A 616 -11.33 -14.44 -6.24
CA ALA A 616 -11.72 -13.03 -6.28
C ALA A 616 -10.88 -12.14 -5.35
N ILE A 617 -10.08 -12.71 -4.45
CA ILE A 617 -9.20 -11.96 -3.55
C ILE A 617 -8.22 -11.05 -4.31
N LEU A 618 -7.86 -11.38 -5.55
CA LEU A 618 -7.01 -10.52 -6.39
C LEU A 618 -7.65 -9.15 -6.69
N LEU A 619 -8.98 -9.04 -6.70
CA LEU A 619 -9.68 -7.74 -6.84
C LEU A 619 -9.40 -6.81 -5.66
N VAL A 620 -8.94 -7.36 -4.53
CA VAL A 620 -8.51 -6.64 -3.35
C VAL A 620 -7.00 -6.40 -3.37
N LEU A 621 -6.21 -7.46 -3.55
CA LEU A 621 -4.75 -7.40 -3.38
C LEU A 621 -4.06 -6.54 -4.44
N VAL A 622 -4.52 -6.58 -5.69
CA VAL A 622 -3.90 -5.83 -6.79
C VAL A 622 -4.01 -4.31 -6.59
N PRO A 623 -5.21 -3.72 -6.34
CA PRO A 623 -5.28 -2.29 -6.08
C PRO A 623 -4.72 -1.91 -4.70
N LEU A 624 -4.77 -2.79 -3.69
CA LEU A 624 -4.18 -2.53 -2.38
C LEU A 624 -2.65 -2.41 -2.43
N SER A 625 -1.96 -3.18 -3.28
CA SER A 625 -0.50 -3.12 -3.41
C SER A 625 -0.02 -1.75 -3.88
N LEU A 626 -0.81 -1.03 -4.69
CA LEU A 626 -0.51 0.33 -5.13
C LEU A 626 -0.59 1.37 -4.00
N LEU A 627 -1.18 1.02 -2.85
CA LEU A 627 -1.23 1.86 -1.65
C LEU A 627 -0.21 1.42 -0.59
N ALA A 628 0.47 0.29 -0.78
CA ALA A 628 1.24 -0.36 0.28
C ALA A 628 2.45 0.45 0.77
N ALA A 629 2.98 1.36 -0.05
CA ALA A 629 4.14 2.19 0.27
C ALA A 629 3.77 3.60 0.77
N ASP A 630 2.48 3.90 0.93
CA ASP A 630 2.03 5.25 1.28
C ASP A 630 2.25 5.60 2.76
N ASP A 631 1.90 4.68 3.66
CA ASP A 631 2.06 4.84 5.11
C ASP A 631 1.96 3.49 5.84
N TYR A 632 2.28 3.48 7.13
CA TYR A 632 2.35 2.27 7.94
C TYR A 632 1.01 1.53 8.06
N ALA A 633 -0.10 2.26 8.08
CA ALA A 633 -1.42 1.65 8.15
C ALA A 633 -1.74 0.89 6.85
N HIS A 634 -1.44 1.48 5.68
CA HIS A 634 -1.60 0.81 4.39
C HIS A 634 -0.65 -0.39 4.25
N PHE A 635 0.63 -0.24 4.63
CA PHE A 635 1.59 -1.34 4.63
C PHE A 635 1.11 -2.52 5.49
N LYS A 636 0.73 -2.26 6.75
CA LYS A 636 0.24 -3.29 7.66
C LYS A 636 -1.00 -3.98 7.12
N THR A 637 -1.93 -3.23 6.55
CA THR A 637 -3.16 -3.76 5.92
C THR A 637 -2.81 -4.63 4.73
N TYR A 638 -1.92 -4.16 3.86
CA TYR A 638 -1.42 -4.90 2.70
C TYR A 638 -0.72 -6.19 3.10
N MET A 639 0.17 -6.15 4.09
CA MET A 639 0.90 -7.31 4.59
C MET A 639 -0.06 -8.40 5.08
N ILE A 640 -1.00 -8.05 5.97
CA ILE A 640 -1.97 -9.02 6.51
C ILE A 640 -2.85 -9.56 5.39
N ALA A 641 -3.42 -8.69 4.55
CA ALA A 641 -4.29 -9.09 3.46
C ALA A 641 -3.57 -9.99 2.45
N SER A 642 -2.31 -9.69 2.10
CA SER A 642 -1.55 -10.48 1.13
C SER A 642 -1.18 -11.85 1.67
N VAL A 643 -0.70 -11.93 2.91
CA VAL A 643 -0.36 -13.22 3.54
C VAL A 643 -1.61 -14.10 3.65
N SER A 644 -2.71 -13.57 4.20
CA SER A 644 -3.97 -14.32 4.33
C SER A 644 -4.57 -14.66 2.97
N GLY A 645 -4.57 -13.72 2.03
CA GLY A 645 -5.13 -13.88 0.70
C GLY A 645 -4.38 -14.90 -0.13
N ILE A 646 -3.04 -14.85 -0.17
CA ILE A 646 -2.22 -15.85 -0.87
C ILE A 646 -2.39 -17.23 -0.23
N PHE A 647 -2.35 -17.32 1.10
CA PHE A 647 -2.56 -18.59 1.80
C PHE A 647 -3.93 -19.20 1.48
N SER A 648 -4.97 -18.38 1.37
CA SER A 648 -6.32 -18.84 1.00
C SER A 648 -6.43 -19.45 -0.39
N LEU A 649 -5.48 -19.16 -1.29
CA LEU A 649 -5.42 -19.75 -2.63
C LEU A 649 -4.74 -21.12 -2.63
N PHE A 650 -4.04 -21.51 -1.57
CA PHE A 650 -3.27 -22.76 -1.55
C PHE A 650 -4.12 -24.01 -1.80
N PRO A 651 -5.37 -24.10 -1.30
CA PRO A 651 -6.17 -25.30 -1.53
C PRO A 651 -6.65 -25.47 -2.96
N LEU A 652 -6.51 -24.46 -3.83
CA LEU A 652 -6.70 -24.61 -5.28
C LEU A 652 -5.71 -25.60 -5.91
N LEU A 653 -4.53 -25.75 -5.29
CA LEU A 653 -3.46 -26.64 -5.71
C LEU A 653 -3.30 -27.76 -4.69
N PHE A 654 -4.23 -28.72 -4.68
CA PHE A 654 -4.30 -29.78 -3.67
C PHE A 654 -3.27 -30.92 -3.90
N THR A 655 -2.61 -30.92 -5.05
CA THR A 655 -1.61 -31.92 -5.43
C THR A 655 -0.29 -31.76 -4.65
N PRO A 656 0.35 -32.87 -4.23
CA PRO A 656 1.61 -32.80 -3.49
C PRO A 656 2.74 -32.12 -4.26
N SER A 657 2.82 -32.33 -5.57
CA SER A 657 3.91 -31.84 -6.43
C SER A 657 4.01 -30.31 -6.43
N GLU A 658 2.88 -29.61 -6.48
CA GLU A 658 2.81 -28.14 -6.51
C GLU A 658 2.89 -27.52 -5.11
N THR A 659 2.82 -28.33 -4.04
CA THR A 659 2.80 -27.82 -2.67
C THR A 659 4.11 -27.14 -2.29
N LEU A 660 5.26 -27.71 -2.69
CA LEU A 660 6.55 -27.07 -2.45
C LEU A 660 6.66 -25.76 -3.22
N VAL A 661 6.23 -25.74 -4.49
CA VAL A 661 6.29 -24.57 -5.36
C VAL A 661 5.49 -23.41 -4.78
N LYS A 662 4.22 -23.62 -4.42
CA LYS A 662 3.37 -22.54 -3.90
C LYS A 662 3.87 -21.99 -2.56
N ILE A 663 4.41 -22.84 -1.67
CA ILE A 663 4.96 -22.41 -0.38
C ILE A 663 6.25 -21.62 -0.58
N VAL A 664 7.24 -22.20 -1.26
CA VAL A 664 8.57 -21.61 -1.42
C VAL A 664 8.49 -20.31 -2.23
N TYR A 665 7.73 -20.30 -3.32
CA TYR A 665 7.56 -19.10 -4.14
C TYR A 665 6.89 -17.97 -3.36
N SER A 666 5.84 -18.27 -2.57
CA SER A 666 5.15 -17.28 -1.76
C SER A 666 6.03 -16.73 -0.64
N LEU A 667 6.86 -17.56 -0.01
CA LEU A 667 7.81 -17.14 1.02
C LEU A 667 8.91 -16.25 0.43
N ILE A 668 9.51 -16.64 -0.71
CA ILE A 668 10.52 -15.82 -1.39
C ILE A 668 9.93 -14.47 -1.79
N TRP A 669 8.77 -14.47 -2.43
CA TRP A 669 8.06 -13.23 -2.77
C TRP A 669 7.80 -12.37 -1.54
N GLY A 670 7.28 -12.96 -0.45
CA GLY A 670 7.00 -12.25 0.80
C GLY A 670 8.26 -11.61 1.39
N LEU A 671 9.38 -12.33 1.40
CA LEU A 671 10.66 -11.80 1.88
C LEU A 671 11.19 -10.66 0.99
N MET A 672 11.07 -10.80 -0.33
CA MET A 672 11.53 -9.79 -1.29
C MET A 672 10.66 -8.53 -1.34
N VAL A 673 9.39 -8.63 -0.92
CA VAL A 673 8.43 -7.52 -1.02
C VAL A 673 8.19 -6.86 0.33
N LEU A 674 7.87 -7.66 1.37
CA LEU A 674 7.43 -7.11 2.65
C LEU A 674 8.58 -6.47 3.43
N ARG A 675 9.81 -7.01 3.35
CA ARG A 675 10.96 -6.42 4.05
C ARG A 675 11.34 -5.05 3.49
N PRO A 676 11.51 -4.85 2.16
CA PRO A 676 11.82 -3.52 1.63
C PRO A 676 10.69 -2.53 1.87
N LEU A 677 9.43 -2.94 1.70
CA LEU A 677 8.28 -2.07 1.98
C LEU A 677 8.19 -1.66 3.45
N GLN A 678 8.52 -2.56 4.37
CA GLN A 678 8.60 -2.21 5.78
C GLN A 678 9.64 -1.10 6.00
N LYS A 679 10.86 -1.26 5.48
CA LYS A 679 11.92 -0.24 5.63
C LYS A 679 11.46 1.13 5.12
N GLN A 680 10.86 1.17 3.93
CA GLN A 680 10.41 2.43 3.32
C GLN A 680 9.38 3.20 4.14
N VAL A 681 8.54 2.48 4.87
CA VAL A 681 7.40 3.09 5.57
C VAL A 681 7.77 3.47 7.01
N TYR A 682 8.90 2.95 7.51
CA TYR A 682 9.46 3.29 8.81
C TYR A 682 10.56 4.37 8.75
N GLU A 683 11.26 4.50 7.62
CA GLU A 683 12.29 5.52 7.34
C GLU A 683 11.68 6.77 6.65
#